data_AF-A0A151IIZ7-F1
#
_entry.id   AF-A0A151IIZ7-F1
#
_cell.length_a   1.000
_cell.length_b   1.000
_cell.length_c   1.000
_cell.angle_alpha   90.00
_cell.angle_beta   90.00
_cell.angle_gamma   90.00
#
_symmetry.space_group_name_H-M   'P 1'
#
loop_
_entity.id
_entity.type
_entity.pdbx_description
1 polymer ?
#
loop_
_entity_poly.entity_id
_entity_poly.type
_entity_poly.pdbx_seq_one_letter_code
_entity_poly.pdbx_strand_id
1 'polypeptide(L)'
;KRAVINVQSKDNACFAWSVVSALHPAQENGHREFSYPHYSSVLNLTNIEFPMTLSQIKKFENLNDISINVYAIEDGIVPIRLADHKRSKHVNLLYVEDNIAGHFALIKDLSRLVNSQINKYGHKKYFCNSSSCKLELHNTDCGKLNDCAIRLPSEDKWLKFKNHCRKERVPFVVYADLECALKKMDEDPTSSMYQHHQVFSIAYYIHCSYDDSLSSYRFRRDNNCISWFADELKNLAHSVQSVISTNVPMDFSPDDWRKFNSATHCHMCEKPFAKDDKRPRDHCNLTGRYRGPAHSNCNLNYKDSRCIPVVFHNLTGYDAHFIIKEIATAYKGNTDLLPITKEKYISFTKHDDTIDDKKNCIQLRFIDSYRFLASSLEKLASFLSKDKLRVLRREFSHLSEENFNLLTRKDVFPYEYIDCSEKLNESSLPSCESFYSSLTDATVSEDDYAYAVNVWQRFSIQTLGEYSDLYLKTDVLLLADVFENFRDSCVASYGLDPAYYYTLPGFTRDAMLNHTGVKFELLTDIDMVMFVERGISGDLSQCSNRYARANNKYMPSYDPSKQSSYLMYYDVNNLYGWAMCQPLRYADFRWVDDVQNFDFTTIALDSPTGYILEVDLEYPQHLHDTHTDLPFCPTREKPPGKRDDKLLATVLRMKKYLYVIHYRNLQQCTRHSLRIVKIHRILQFTQSPWLRDYIELNTKFRTLAKNDFEKNLYKLMNNAVFGKTMENVRDRVDLAFPQVVAMPKCKGCFAVIILHFRQLVARVLSYEMADILNIVGEPIFDDRIVKFEIHTYNPYANTTFGHSDEIRIPIQQQDLYTLPCESFLYIKGRLTVKKKDDETPTTLGNNCIAFMFDEIRYELNSVEMLERRILFSCGIHFCMEILNFEMSLLEIIGKKYKLGWSPVIMLTESEANLLLRMATKHTLY
;
A
#
# COMPACT_ATOMS: atom_id res chain seq x y z
N LYS A 1 38.62 1.25 -13.33
CA LYS A 1 38.75 1.60 -11.89
C LYS A 1 39.64 0.64 -11.07
N ARG A 2 40.06 -0.53 -11.59
CA ARG A 2 40.85 -1.57 -10.86
C ARG A 2 40.28 -1.98 -9.49
N ALA A 3 38.99 -1.70 -9.26
CA ALA A 3 38.30 -1.85 -7.97
C ALA A 3 37.49 -3.13 -7.86
N VAL A 4 37.32 -3.84 -8.97
CA VAL A 4 36.63 -5.12 -9.08
C VAL A 4 37.63 -6.15 -9.58
N ILE A 5 37.56 -7.35 -9.02
CA ILE A 5 38.28 -8.53 -9.50
C ILE A 5 37.22 -9.47 -10.06
N ASN A 6 37.34 -9.76 -11.35
CA ASN A 6 36.59 -10.82 -12.00
C ASN A 6 37.53 -12.02 -12.16
N VAL A 7 37.25 -13.11 -11.44
CA VAL A 7 37.97 -14.37 -11.62
C VAL A 7 37.37 -15.05 -12.85
N GLN A 8 38.17 -15.23 -13.88
CA GLN A 8 37.73 -15.81 -15.14
C GLN A 8 37.66 -17.32 -15.00
N SER A 9 36.44 -17.83 -14.78
CA SER A 9 36.18 -19.26 -14.76
C SER A 9 35.33 -19.73 -15.93
N LYS A 10 35.46 -21.00 -16.28
CA LYS A 10 34.60 -21.68 -17.28
C LYS A 10 33.39 -22.38 -16.64
N ASP A 11 33.30 -22.36 -15.32
CA ASP A 11 32.20 -22.92 -14.54
C ASP A 11 31.13 -21.86 -14.22
N ASN A 12 29.98 -22.30 -13.73
CA ASN A 12 28.89 -21.41 -13.28
C ASN A 12 29.10 -20.94 -11.82
N ALA A 13 30.32 -21.06 -11.26
CA ALA A 13 30.62 -20.83 -9.84
C ALA A 13 31.23 -19.44 -9.56
N CYS A 14 30.93 -18.45 -10.41
CA CYS A 14 31.46 -17.08 -10.31
C CYS A 14 31.27 -16.44 -8.93
N PHE A 15 30.17 -16.76 -8.23
CA PHE A 15 29.92 -16.34 -6.85
C PHE A 15 30.96 -16.91 -5.88
N ALA A 16 31.21 -18.23 -5.93
CA ALA A 16 32.14 -18.89 -5.02
C ALA A 16 33.57 -18.43 -5.26
N TRP A 17 33.98 -18.33 -6.53
CA TRP A 17 35.27 -17.77 -6.90
C TRP A 17 35.45 -16.32 -6.42
N SER A 18 34.40 -15.51 -6.51
CA SER A 18 34.43 -14.14 -5.99
C SER A 18 34.60 -14.10 -4.47
N VAL A 19 33.92 -14.96 -3.72
CA VAL A 19 34.07 -15.05 -2.26
C VAL A 19 35.47 -15.54 -1.87
N VAL A 20 35.98 -16.58 -2.53
CA VAL A 20 37.33 -17.10 -2.26
C VAL A 20 38.38 -16.03 -2.56
N SER A 21 38.23 -15.28 -3.65
CA SER A 21 39.17 -14.21 -3.99
C SER A 21 39.20 -13.09 -2.94
N ALA A 22 38.13 -12.95 -2.14
CA ALA A 22 38.06 -12.01 -1.02
C ALA A 22 38.78 -12.55 0.22
N LEU A 23 38.65 -13.85 0.48
CA LEU A 23 39.26 -14.54 1.63
C LEU A 23 40.76 -14.79 1.42
N HIS A 24 41.19 -15.03 0.18
CA HIS A 24 42.57 -15.30 -0.21
C HIS A 24 43.05 -14.33 -1.28
N PRO A 25 43.31 -13.04 -0.96
CA PRO A 25 43.66 -12.04 -1.96
C PRO A 25 44.98 -12.36 -2.66
N ALA A 26 44.95 -12.58 -3.98
CA ALA A 26 46.16 -12.80 -4.78
C ALA A 26 46.97 -11.50 -4.96
N GLN A 27 48.30 -11.59 -4.85
CA GLN A 27 49.20 -10.44 -5.04
C GLN A 27 49.39 -10.10 -6.53
N GLU A 28 49.46 -11.12 -7.40
CA GLU A 28 49.60 -10.98 -8.85
C GLU A 28 48.59 -11.86 -9.58
N ASN A 29 48.19 -11.46 -10.79
CA ASN A 29 47.29 -12.22 -11.67
C ASN A 29 45.95 -12.65 -11.07
N GLY A 30 45.38 -11.88 -10.13
CA GLY A 30 44.13 -12.22 -9.43
C GLY A 30 42.86 -12.38 -10.28
N HIS A 31 42.94 -12.29 -11.61
CA HIS A 31 41.87 -12.67 -12.54
C HIS A 31 41.90 -14.16 -12.90
N ARG A 32 42.97 -14.89 -12.58
CA ARG A 32 43.15 -16.32 -12.92
C ARG A 32 42.70 -17.21 -11.78
N GLU A 33 42.02 -18.32 -12.10
CA GLU A 33 41.58 -19.32 -11.12
C GLU A 33 42.75 -19.91 -10.32
N PHE A 34 43.87 -20.23 -11.00
CA PHE A 34 45.08 -20.81 -10.39
C PHE A 34 45.71 -19.95 -9.29
N SER A 35 45.34 -18.68 -9.18
CA SER A 35 45.81 -17.79 -8.12
C SER A 35 45.11 -18.02 -6.78
N TYR A 36 44.08 -18.87 -6.74
CA TYR A 36 43.25 -19.11 -5.56
C TYR A 36 43.14 -20.61 -5.27
N PRO A 37 43.00 -21.01 -3.99
CA PRO A 37 42.59 -22.36 -3.65
C PRO A 37 41.22 -22.65 -4.26
N HIS A 38 40.97 -23.91 -4.62
CA HIS A 38 39.68 -24.30 -5.19
C HIS A 38 38.55 -24.01 -4.18
N TYR A 39 37.43 -23.45 -4.65
CA TYR A 39 36.39 -22.96 -3.74
C TYR A 39 35.77 -24.05 -2.87
N SER A 40 35.70 -25.29 -3.35
CA SER A 40 35.17 -26.43 -2.60
C SER A 40 36.03 -26.86 -1.41
N SER A 41 37.33 -26.51 -1.39
CA SER A 41 38.19 -26.81 -0.24
C SER A 41 38.14 -25.73 0.84
N VAL A 42 37.53 -24.58 0.55
CA VAL A 42 37.50 -23.40 1.44
C VAL A 42 36.10 -23.09 1.94
N LEU A 43 35.09 -23.30 1.10
CA LEU A 43 33.70 -22.94 1.38
C LEU A 43 32.85 -24.20 1.56
N ASN A 44 32.02 -24.19 2.59
CA ASN A 44 30.93 -25.14 2.78
C ASN A 44 29.77 -24.77 1.84
N LEU A 45 29.66 -25.48 0.72
CA LEU A 45 28.64 -25.28 -0.30
C LEU A 45 27.54 -26.34 -0.27
N THR A 46 27.38 -27.05 0.85
CA THR A 46 26.35 -28.09 0.99
C THR A 46 24.96 -27.49 0.76
N ASN A 47 24.20 -28.10 -0.15
CA ASN A 47 22.87 -27.65 -0.55
C ASN A 47 22.81 -26.22 -1.12
N ILE A 48 23.83 -25.79 -1.86
CA ILE A 48 23.88 -24.54 -2.65
C ILE A 48 23.99 -24.90 -4.14
N GLU A 49 23.15 -24.29 -4.95
CA GLU A 49 23.11 -24.49 -6.39
C GLU A 49 23.83 -23.40 -7.15
N PHE A 50 24.47 -23.79 -8.25
CA PHE A 50 25.03 -22.87 -9.22
C PHE A 50 24.23 -22.93 -10.53
N PRO A 51 23.89 -21.79 -11.15
CA PRO A 51 24.32 -20.43 -10.80
C PRO A 51 23.64 -19.89 -9.53
N MET A 52 24.43 -19.19 -8.70
CA MET A 52 23.97 -18.68 -7.40
C MET A 52 22.86 -17.63 -7.57
N THR A 53 21.77 -17.77 -6.82
CA THR A 53 20.67 -16.79 -6.79
C THR A 53 20.71 -15.94 -5.51
N LEU A 54 20.13 -14.73 -5.55
CA LEU A 54 20.11 -13.83 -4.39
C LEU A 54 19.40 -14.42 -3.17
N SER A 55 18.40 -15.30 -3.36
CA SER A 55 17.68 -15.98 -2.29
C SER A 55 18.55 -16.97 -1.53
N GLN A 56 19.50 -17.64 -2.20
CA GLN A 56 20.38 -18.65 -1.61
C GLN A 56 21.53 -18.06 -0.77
N ILE A 57 21.84 -16.77 -0.90
CA ILE A 57 22.94 -16.12 -0.16
C ILE A 57 22.72 -16.23 1.37
N LYS A 58 21.48 -16.14 1.88
CA LYS A 58 21.24 -16.24 3.33
C LYS A 58 21.63 -17.61 3.89
N LYS A 59 21.38 -18.65 3.10
CA LYS A 59 21.79 -20.02 3.40
C LYS A 59 23.31 -20.14 3.40
N PHE A 60 23.99 -19.56 2.40
CA PHE A 60 25.46 -19.50 2.34
C PHE A 60 26.08 -18.81 3.57
N GLU A 61 25.55 -17.66 3.97
CA GLU A 61 26.05 -16.88 5.10
C GLU A 61 25.98 -17.68 6.40
N ASN A 62 24.91 -18.45 6.60
CA ASN A 62 24.73 -19.32 7.75
C ASN A 62 25.70 -20.51 7.76
N LEU A 63 26.02 -21.07 6.60
CA LEU A 63 26.91 -22.24 6.47
C LEU A 63 28.39 -21.89 6.66
N ASN A 64 28.82 -20.67 6.30
CA ASN A 64 30.23 -20.32 6.19
C ASN A 64 30.72 -19.29 7.23
N ASP A 65 29.81 -18.75 8.05
CA ASP A 65 30.08 -17.62 8.94
C ASP A 65 30.70 -16.40 8.24
N ILE A 66 30.22 -16.12 7.02
CA ILE A 66 30.62 -14.99 6.18
C ILE A 66 29.39 -14.12 5.94
N SER A 67 29.54 -12.80 5.96
CA SER A 67 28.49 -11.86 5.59
C SER A 67 28.74 -11.27 4.20
N ILE A 68 27.71 -11.14 3.37
CA ILE A 68 27.81 -10.75 1.96
C ILE A 68 26.86 -9.61 1.62
N ASN A 69 27.44 -8.54 1.07
CA ASN A 69 26.68 -7.50 0.37
C ASN A 69 26.80 -7.70 -1.14
N VAL A 70 25.71 -7.44 -1.86
CA VAL A 70 25.67 -7.49 -3.32
C VAL A 70 25.20 -6.16 -3.88
N TYR A 71 25.94 -5.64 -4.86
CA TYR A 71 25.65 -4.40 -5.57
C TYR A 71 25.41 -4.69 -7.05
N ALA A 72 24.54 -3.94 -7.73
CA ALA A 72 24.31 -4.03 -9.19
C ALA A 72 24.67 -2.72 -9.90
N ILE A 73 24.77 -2.79 -11.24
CA ILE A 73 24.95 -1.63 -12.10
C ILE A 73 23.61 -1.29 -12.76
N GLU A 74 23.03 -0.15 -12.37
CA GLU A 74 21.88 0.50 -13.02
C GLU A 74 22.33 1.87 -13.55
N ASP A 75 21.69 2.98 -13.14
CA ASP A 75 22.17 4.37 -13.32
C ASP A 75 23.37 4.73 -12.43
N GLY A 76 23.92 3.74 -11.73
CA GLY A 76 24.93 3.85 -10.69
C GLY A 76 25.19 2.47 -10.07
N ILE A 77 26.00 2.41 -9.02
CA ILE A 77 26.27 1.17 -8.28
C ILE A 77 25.37 1.22 -7.06
N VAL A 78 24.36 0.36 -7.08
CA VAL A 78 23.31 0.33 -6.07
C VAL A 78 23.35 -0.98 -5.31
N PRO A 79 23.16 -1.00 -3.98
CA PRO A 79 23.03 -2.24 -3.24
C PRO A 79 21.71 -2.92 -3.59
N ILE A 80 21.76 -4.18 -4.04
CA ILE A 80 20.58 -5.03 -4.28
C ILE A 80 20.32 -5.99 -3.12
N ARG A 81 21.34 -6.24 -2.30
CA ARG A 81 21.24 -7.02 -1.07
C ARG A 81 22.31 -6.57 -0.08
N LEU A 82 21.91 -6.31 1.16
CA LEU A 82 22.82 -6.09 2.28
C LEU A 82 22.68 -7.23 3.29
N ALA A 83 23.78 -7.58 3.97
CA ALA A 83 23.75 -8.59 5.02
C ALA A 83 23.09 -8.04 6.29
N ASP A 84 22.20 -8.83 6.91
CA ASP A 84 21.48 -8.46 8.15
C ASP A 84 22.44 -8.06 9.27
N HIS A 85 23.55 -8.79 9.42
CA HIS A 85 24.59 -8.53 10.41
C HIS A 85 25.98 -8.70 9.78
N LYS A 86 26.85 -7.73 10.02
CA LYS A 86 28.25 -7.81 9.60
C LYS A 86 29.02 -8.78 10.50
N ARG A 87 29.47 -9.89 9.90
CA ARG A 87 30.31 -10.91 10.56
C ARG A 87 31.78 -10.53 10.49
N SER A 88 32.63 -11.27 11.21
CA SER A 88 34.09 -11.06 11.22
C SER A 88 34.71 -11.14 9.81
N LYS A 89 34.20 -12.05 8.98
CA LYS A 89 34.48 -12.16 7.55
C LYS A 89 33.34 -11.52 6.77
N HIS A 90 33.66 -10.47 5.99
CA HIS A 90 32.68 -9.70 5.23
C HIS A 90 33.15 -9.47 3.80
N VAL A 91 32.28 -9.73 2.82
CA VAL A 91 32.59 -9.66 1.38
C VAL A 91 31.57 -8.77 0.67
N ASN A 92 32.06 -7.90 -0.21
CA ASN A 92 31.22 -7.10 -1.11
C ASN A 92 31.35 -7.62 -2.53
N LEU A 93 30.23 -7.95 -3.16
CA LEU A 93 30.15 -8.50 -4.52
C LEU A 93 29.42 -7.55 -5.45
N LEU A 94 29.82 -7.55 -6.72
CA LEU A 94 29.16 -6.85 -7.82
C LEU A 94 28.44 -7.89 -8.68
N TYR A 95 27.14 -7.73 -8.85
CA TYR A 95 26.28 -8.47 -9.74
C TYR A 95 26.15 -7.71 -11.07
N VAL A 96 26.36 -8.40 -12.17
CA VAL A 96 26.26 -7.87 -13.53
C VAL A 96 25.33 -8.78 -14.30
N GLU A 97 24.20 -8.25 -14.76
CA GLU A 97 23.30 -8.99 -15.65
C GLU A 97 23.93 -9.09 -17.05
N ASP A 98 24.04 -10.32 -17.56
CA ASP A 98 24.44 -10.59 -18.94
C ASP A 98 23.29 -11.33 -19.66
N ASN A 99 23.29 -11.35 -20.99
CA ASN A 99 22.16 -11.81 -21.84
C ASN A 99 21.74 -13.29 -21.65
N ILE A 100 22.43 -14.07 -20.79
CA ILE A 100 22.25 -15.52 -20.61
C ILE A 100 22.11 -15.90 -19.12
N ALA A 101 22.86 -15.27 -18.21
CA ALA A 101 22.78 -15.43 -16.75
C ALA A 101 23.47 -14.27 -16.02
N GLY A 102 23.11 -14.04 -14.75
CA GLY A 102 23.77 -13.01 -13.92
C GLY A 102 25.15 -13.44 -13.41
N HIS A 103 26.13 -12.54 -13.45
CA HIS A 103 27.53 -12.79 -13.09
C HIS A 103 27.96 -12.06 -11.82
N PHE A 104 28.69 -12.72 -10.93
CA PHE A 104 29.23 -12.12 -9.71
C PHE A 104 30.74 -11.85 -9.84
N ALA A 105 31.17 -10.69 -9.36
CA ALA A 105 32.58 -10.31 -9.26
C ALA A 105 32.90 -9.70 -7.88
N LEU A 106 34.14 -9.86 -7.40
CA LEU A 106 34.56 -9.30 -6.12
C LEU A 106 34.76 -7.78 -6.20
N ILE A 107 34.17 -7.02 -5.28
CA ILE A 107 34.51 -5.61 -5.06
C ILE A 107 35.68 -5.54 -4.05
N LYS A 108 36.90 -5.35 -4.57
CA LYS A 108 38.11 -5.18 -3.74
C LYS A 108 38.14 -3.84 -3.00
N ASP A 109 37.63 -2.79 -3.64
CA ASP A 109 37.63 -1.43 -3.07
C ASP A 109 36.34 -0.71 -3.45
N LEU A 110 35.34 -0.81 -2.57
CA LEU A 110 34.04 -0.19 -2.75
C LEU A 110 34.15 1.34 -2.87
N SER A 111 35.04 1.96 -2.08
CA SER A 111 35.23 3.41 -2.10
C SER A 111 35.68 3.88 -3.47
N ARG A 112 36.73 3.25 -4.02
CA ARG A 112 37.23 3.56 -5.36
C ARG A 112 36.24 3.24 -6.48
N LEU A 113 35.38 2.23 -6.28
CA LEU A 113 34.38 1.84 -7.26
C LEU A 113 33.26 2.89 -7.37
N VAL A 114 32.77 3.40 -6.24
CA VAL A 114 31.62 4.32 -6.15
C VAL A 114 32.03 5.79 -6.22
N ASN A 115 33.29 6.15 -5.96
CA ASN A 115 33.73 7.56 -5.85
C ASN A 115 33.32 8.45 -7.05
N SER A 116 33.40 7.92 -8.27
CA SER A 116 33.08 8.69 -9.48
C SER A 116 31.59 8.98 -9.67
N GLN A 117 30.72 8.34 -8.89
CA GLN A 117 29.27 8.62 -8.87
C GLN A 117 28.93 9.82 -7.99
N ILE A 118 29.88 10.25 -7.14
CA ILE A 118 29.66 11.30 -6.15
C ILE A 118 30.37 12.60 -6.54
N ASN A 119 31.58 12.56 -7.13
CA ASN A 119 32.19 13.74 -7.77
C ASN A 119 33.26 13.38 -8.83
N LYS A 120 33.82 14.41 -9.48
CA LYS A 120 34.94 14.30 -10.44
C LYS A 120 36.35 14.44 -9.82
N TYR A 121 36.47 14.66 -8.50
CA TYR A 121 37.72 15.00 -7.80
C TYR A 121 38.18 13.89 -6.84
N GLY A 122 39.34 13.30 -7.14
CA GLY A 122 39.85 12.02 -6.62
C GLY A 122 40.22 11.89 -5.13
N HIS A 123 39.53 12.54 -4.20
CA HIS A 123 39.72 12.30 -2.75
C HIS A 123 39.06 10.98 -2.32
N LYS A 124 39.71 10.22 -1.43
CA LYS A 124 39.16 8.99 -0.85
C LYS A 124 38.01 9.34 0.10
N LYS A 125 36.78 8.96 -0.25
CA LYS A 125 35.62 9.08 0.65
C LYS A 125 35.39 7.80 1.43
N TYR A 126 34.93 7.97 2.66
CA TYR A 126 34.58 6.90 3.59
C TYR A 126 33.07 6.62 3.44
N PHE A 127 32.73 5.41 3.01
CA PHE A 127 31.36 4.92 2.91
C PHE A 127 31.01 4.14 4.19
N CYS A 128 29.72 4.00 4.51
CA CYS A 128 29.26 3.12 5.58
C CYS A 128 29.92 1.74 5.38
N ASN A 129 30.75 1.29 6.35
CA ASN A 129 31.78 0.21 6.30
C ASN A 129 33.29 0.58 6.33
N SER A 130 33.68 1.82 6.63
CA SER A 130 35.09 2.21 6.78
C SER A 130 35.56 2.51 8.23
N SER A 131 36.84 2.34 8.53
CA SER A 131 37.34 2.44 9.91
C SER A 131 37.57 3.89 10.36
N SER A 132 36.59 4.49 11.07
CA SER A 132 36.78 5.68 11.91
C SER A 132 35.80 5.66 13.10
N CYS A 133 36.16 6.28 14.22
CA CYS A 133 35.34 6.30 15.45
C CYS A 133 33.94 6.93 15.25
N LYS A 134 33.82 7.97 14.40
CA LYS A 134 32.50 8.52 14.01
C LYS A 134 31.65 7.51 13.22
N LEU A 135 32.29 6.60 12.48
CA LEU A 135 31.56 5.58 11.72
C LEU A 135 31.07 4.42 12.59
N GLU A 136 31.71 4.11 13.71
CA GLU A 136 31.22 3.05 14.62
C GLU A 136 29.86 3.44 15.25
N LEU A 137 29.71 4.71 15.63
CA LEU A 137 28.44 5.27 16.09
C LEU A 137 27.39 5.24 14.97
N HIS A 138 27.74 5.74 13.77
CA HIS A 138 26.86 5.69 12.60
C HIS A 138 26.42 4.26 12.24
N ASN A 139 27.35 3.30 12.21
CA ASN A 139 27.07 1.90 11.84
C ASN A 139 26.06 1.24 12.78
N THR A 140 26.08 1.61 14.08
CA THR A 140 25.15 1.06 15.07
C THR A 140 23.71 1.45 14.77
N ASP A 141 23.51 2.70 14.34
CA ASP A 141 22.21 3.20 13.94
C ASP A 141 21.86 2.71 12.53
N CYS A 142 22.83 2.72 11.60
CA CYS A 142 22.61 2.45 10.18
C CYS A 142 22.19 1.01 9.94
N GLY A 143 22.82 0.05 10.62
CA GLY A 143 22.45 -1.37 10.52
C GLY A 143 21.10 -1.71 11.14
N LYS A 144 20.49 -0.82 11.92
CA LYS A 144 19.16 -1.03 12.53
C LYS A 144 18.02 -0.34 11.78
N LEU A 145 18.34 0.74 11.06
CA LEU A 145 17.34 1.67 10.55
C LEU A 145 17.30 1.75 9.02
N ASN A 146 18.40 1.45 8.32
CA ASN A 146 18.53 1.70 6.89
C ASN A 146 18.56 0.42 6.07
N ASP A 147 17.41 0.09 5.48
CA ASP A 147 17.28 -1.01 4.51
C ASP A 147 17.20 -0.53 3.06
N CYS A 148 17.26 0.78 2.83
CA CYS A 148 17.07 1.42 1.52
C CYS A 148 18.16 2.45 1.19
N ALA A 149 18.29 2.77 -0.11
CA ALA A 149 19.20 3.81 -0.57
C ALA A 149 18.72 5.20 -0.13
N ILE A 150 19.53 5.89 0.69
CA ILE A 150 19.20 7.23 1.18
C ILE A 150 19.62 8.28 0.17
N ARG A 151 18.67 9.10 -0.27
CA ARG A 151 18.93 10.32 -1.03
C ARG A 151 18.61 11.54 -0.17
N LEU A 152 19.65 12.20 0.33
CA LEU A 152 19.51 13.47 1.05
C LEU A 152 19.28 14.63 0.05
N PRO A 153 18.68 15.75 0.48
CA PRO A 153 18.50 16.93 -0.36
C PRO A 153 19.84 17.41 -0.94
N SER A 154 19.86 17.70 -2.24
CA SER A 154 20.98 18.40 -2.90
C SER A 154 20.93 19.92 -2.63
N GLU A 155 21.78 20.72 -3.26
CA GLU A 155 22.09 22.14 -2.97
C GLU A 155 20.90 23.07 -2.56
N ASP A 156 19.65 22.77 -2.94
CA ASP A 156 18.43 23.40 -2.41
C ASP A 156 17.89 22.71 -1.15
N LYS A 157 18.55 22.95 -0.01
CA LYS A 157 18.13 22.43 1.31
C LYS A 157 16.85 23.06 1.88
N TRP A 158 16.22 24.00 1.18
CA TRP A 158 15.08 24.76 1.70
C TRP A 158 13.74 24.25 1.15
N LEU A 159 12.92 23.71 2.04
CA LEU A 159 11.53 23.40 1.75
C LEU A 159 10.65 24.63 2.04
N LYS A 160 9.89 25.06 1.04
CA LYS A 160 8.96 26.19 1.11
C LYS A 160 7.80 25.96 0.15
N PHE A 161 6.73 26.73 0.26
CA PHE A 161 5.68 26.73 -0.76
C PHE A 161 6.27 27.13 -2.13
N LYS A 162 6.05 26.28 -3.14
CA LYS A 162 6.52 26.50 -4.53
C LYS A 162 5.39 26.42 -5.55
N ASN A 163 4.27 25.77 -5.20
CA ASN A 163 3.22 25.37 -6.14
C ASN A 163 2.16 26.47 -6.36
N HIS A 164 2.60 27.68 -6.75
CA HIS A 164 1.71 28.82 -6.93
C HIS A 164 0.63 28.60 -8.00
N CYS A 165 0.88 27.76 -9.02
CA CYS A 165 -0.12 27.39 -10.03
C CYS A 165 -1.35 26.68 -9.44
N ARG A 166 -1.23 26.03 -8.28
CA ARG A 166 -2.35 25.34 -7.60
C ARG A 166 -3.34 26.31 -6.94
N LYS A 167 -3.06 27.61 -6.97
CA LYS A 167 -4.01 28.66 -6.57
C LYS A 167 -5.10 28.87 -7.62
N GLU A 168 -4.86 28.50 -8.88
CA GLU A 168 -5.89 28.55 -9.92
C GLU A 168 -6.90 27.42 -9.76
N ARG A 169 -8.09 27.61 -10.32
CA ARG A 169 -9.05 26.51 -10.45
C ARG A 169 -8.60 25.57 -11.57
N VAL A 170 -8.62 24.26 -11.33
CA VAL A 170 -8.44 23.27 -12.40
C VAL A 170 -9.60 23.42 -13.39
N PRO A 171 -9.32 23.63 -14.70
CA PRO A 171 -10.33 23.99 -15.68
C PRO A 171 -11.34 22.86 -15.94
N PHE A 172 -10.86 21.64 -16.14
CA PHE A 172 -11.65 20.45 -16.45
C PHE A 172 -11.48 19.39 -15.37
N VAL A 173 -12.58 18.87 -14.84
CA VAL A 173 -12.62 17.74 -13.91
C VAL A 173 -13.68 16.75 -14.38
N VAL A 174 -13.38 15.46 -14.31
CA VAL A 174 -14.31 14.38 -14.64
C VAL A 174 -14.75 13.72 -13.34
N TYR A 175 -16.04 13.51 -13.17
CA TYR A 175 -16.63 12.73 -12.09
C TYR A 175 -17.21 11.47 -12.68
N ALA A 176 -16.90 10.30 -12.14
CA ALA A 176 -17.33 9.04 -12.72
C ALA A 176 -17.65 8.00 -11.66
N ASP A 177 -18.49 7.04 -12.04
CA ASP A 177 -18.87 5.90 -11.23
C ASP A 177 -19.29 4.73 -12.15
N LEU A 178 -19.29 3.51 -11.63
CA LEU A 178 -19.64 2.29 -12.38
C LEU A 178 -20.53 1.36 -11.55
N GLU A 179 -21.30 0.52 -12.24
CA GLU A 179 -22.13 -0.51 -11.60
C GLU A 179 -21.77 -1.91 -12.08
N CYS A 180 -21.79 -2.85 -11.14
CA CYS A 180 -21.41 -4.24 -11.35
C CYS A 180 -22.56 -5.19 -11.02
N ALA A 181 -22.69 -6.25 -11.81
CA ALA A 181 -23.47 -7.42 -11.44
C ALA A 181 -22.60 -8.34 -10.58
N LEU A 182 -23.15 -8.81 -9.46
CA LEU A 182 -22.48 -9.65 -8.47
C LEU A 182 -22.75 -11.12 -8.78
N LYS A 183 -22.03 -11.68 -9.75
CA LYS A 183 -22.21 -13.07 -10.15
C LYS A 183 -21.78 -13.98 -9.00
N LYS A 184 -22.75 -14.70 -8.44
CA LYS A 184 -22.51 -15.76 -7.46
C LYS A 184 -21.81 -16.91 -8.17
N MET A 185 -20.65 -17.32 -7.67
CA MET A 185 -20.03 -18.57 -8.11
C MET A 185 -20.69 -19.72 -7.36
N ASP A 186 -20.96 -20.82 -8.06
CA ASP A 186 -21.44 -22.05 -7.42
C ASP A 186 -20.46 -22.49 -6.32
N GLU A 187 -21.00 -23.05 -5.23
CA GLU A 187 -20.26 -23.40 -4.01
C GLU A 187 -19.13 -24.40 -4.29
N ASP A 188 -17.95 -23.88 -4.62
CA ASP A 188 -16.71 -24.65 -4.64
C ASP A 188 -16.07 -24.55 -3.23
N PRO A 189 -15.94 -25.62 -2.44
CA PRO A 189 -15.63 -25.54 -1.01
C PRO A 189 -14.23 -24.97 -0.68
N THR A 190 -13.38 -24.77 -1.70
CA THR A 190 -11.97 -24.37 -1.56
C THR A 190 -11.68 -22.88 -1.73
N SER A 191 -12.66 -22.07 -2.13
CA SER A 191 -12.50 -20.64 -2.37
C SER A 191 -13.31 -19.87 -1.34
N SER A 192 -12.64 -19.09 -0.48
CA SER A 192 -13.31 -18.05 0.32
C SER A 192 -14.21 -17.25 -0.63
N MET A 193 -15.52 -17.26 -0.43
CA MET A 193 -16.55 -16.76 -1.38
C MET A 193 -16.12 -15.45 -2.09
N TYR A 194 -15.59 -15.56 -3.30
CA TYR A 194 -15.31 -14.40 -4.15
C TYR A 194 -16.51 -14.20 -5.07
N GLN A 195 -17.34 -13.20 -4.79
CA GLN A 195 -18.34 -12.72 -5.76
C GLN A 195 -17.59 -12.18 -6.98
N HIS A 196 -17.96 -12.64 -8.19
CA HIS A 196 -17.35 -12.12 -9.42
C HIS A 196 -18.09 -10.88 -9.88
N HIS A 197 -17.41 -9.75 -9.93
CA HIS A 197 -18.01 -8.46 -10.29
C HIS A 197 -17.85 -8.22 -11.79
N GLN A 198 -18.98 -8.20 -12.50
CA GLN A 198 -19.01 -7.88 -13.93
C GLN A 198 -19.59 -6.48 -14.12
N VAL A 199 -18.78 -5.54 -14.59
CA VAL A 199 -19.25 -4.17 -14.88
C VAL A 199 -20.25 -4.22 -16.03
N PHE A 200 -21.43 -3.62 -15.82
CA PHE A 200 -22.47 -3.51 -16.86
C PHE A 200 -22.79 -2.07 -17.25
N SER A 201 -22.43 -1.08 -16.42
CA SER A 201 -22.62 0.32 -16.76
C SER A 201 -21.51 1.20 -16.18
N ILE A 202 -21.23 2.29 -16.88
CA ILE A 202 -20.32 3.35 -16.43
C ILE A 202 -20.89 4.70 -16.86
N ALA A 203 -20.78 5.69 -15.99
CA ALA A 203 -21.21 7.04 -16.28
C ALA A 203 -20.14 8.04 -15.85
N TYR A 204 -20.10 9.17 -16.53
CA TYR A 204 -19.25 10.27 -16.14
C TYR A 204 -19.87 11.62 -16.46
N TYR A 205 -19.47 12.62 -15.69
CA TYR A 205 -19.82 14.01 -15.85
C TYR A 205 -18.54 14.85 -15.95
N ILE A 206 -18.37 15.55 -17.07
CA ILE A 206 -17.30 16.53 -17.24
C ILE A 206 -17.80 17.87 -16.72
N HIS A 207 -17.06 18.46 -15.79
CA HIS A 207 -17.26 19.83 -15.35
C HIS A 207 -16.17 20.74 -15.90
N CYS A 208 -16.59 21.82 -16.57
CA CYS A 208 -15.71 22.91 -16.98
C CYS A 208 -16.00 24.15 -16.10
N SER A 209 -14.97 24.67 -15.44
CA SER A 209 -15.12 25.73 -14.43
C SER A 209 -15.30 27.15 -14.99
N TYR A 210 -15.09 27.37 -16.29
CA TYR A 210 -15.18 28.69 -16.91
C TYR A 210 -16.18 28.77 -18.07
N ASP A 211 -16.61 27.63 -18.62
CA ASP A 211 -17.61 27.56 -19.67
C ASP A 211 -18.52 26.35 -19.43
N ASP A 212 -19.70 26.60 -18.87
CA ASP A 212 -20.68 25.56 -18.57
C ASP A 212 -21.15 24.81 -19.82
N SER A 213 -21.05 25.39 -21.02
CA SER A 213 -21.46 24.72 -22.28
C SER A 213 -20.56 23.53 -22.64
N LEU A 214 -19.35 23.50 -22.09
CA LEU A 214 -18.41 22.38 -22.22
C LEU A 214 -18.64 21.28 -21.17
N SER A 215 -19.53 21.52 -20.20
CA SER A 215 -19.90 20.51 -19.21
C SER A 215 -20.95 19.57 -19.79
N SER A 216 -20.77 18.25 -19.62
CA SER A 216 -21.76 17.28 -20.10
C SER A 216 -21.73 15.97 -19.35
N TYR A 217 -22.90 15.35 -19.22
CA TYR A 217 -23.08 13.99 -18.73
C TYR A 217 -23.10 12.99 -19.89
N ARG A 218 -22.44 11.85 -19.70
CA ARG A 218 -22.42 10.71 -20.62
C ARG A 218 -22.48 9.42 -19.82
N PHE A 219 -23.16 8.42 -20.38
CA PHE A 219 -23.24 7.09 -19.77
C PHE A 219 -23.33 6.03 -20.85
N ARG A 220 -22.98 4.80 -20.48
CA ARG A 220 -23.16 3.62 -21.32
C ARG A 220 -23.45 2.39 -20.47
N ARG A 221 -24.48 1.65 -20.85
CA ARG A 221 -24.87 0.36 -20.26
C ARG A 221 -24.68 -0.76 -21.28
N ASP A 222 -23.54 -1.44 -21.21
CA ASP A 222 -23.24 -2.68 -21.93
C ASP A 222 -21.94 -3.34 -21.40
N ASN A 223 -21.62 -4.54 -21.90
CA ASN A 223 -20.40 -5.26 -21.53
C ASN A 223 -19.09 -4.60 -22.03
N ASN A 224 -19.18 -3.61 -22.92
CA ASN A 224 -18.03 -2.88 -23.48
C ASN A 224 -17.89 -1.48 -22.89
N CYS A 225 -18.60 -1.20 -21.78
CA CYS A 225 -18.67 0.12 -21.17
C CYS A 225 -17.29 0.64 -20.75
N ILE A 226 -16.40 -0.23 -20.25
CA ILE A 226 -15.04 0.17 -19.84
C ILE A 226 -14.18 0.59 -21.05
N SER A 227 -14.21 -0.16 -22.15
CA SER A 227 -13.47 0.20 -23.38
C SER A 227 -14.00 1.50 -23.97
N TRP A 228 -15.33 1.68 -23.99
CA TRP A 228 -15.95 2.95 -24.40
C TRP A 228 -15.50 4.12 -23.52
N PHE A 229 -15.47 3.94 -22.19
CA PHE A 229 -15.01 4.97 -21.28
C PHE A 229 -13.55 5.35 -21.53
N ALA A 230 -12.69 4.37 -21.79
CA ALA A 230 -11.29 4.63 -22.14
C ALA A 230 -11.15 5.44 -23.45
N ASP A 231 -11.96 5.14 -24.47
CA ASP A 231 -12.01 5.90 -25.72
C ASP A 231 -12.57 7.32 -25.53
N GLU A 232 -13.60 7.49 -24.70
CA GLU A 232 -14.16 8.81 -24.37
C GLU A 232 -13.14 9.69 -23.65
N LEU A 233 -12.40 9.14 -22.68
CA LEU A 233 -11.34 9.87 -21.98
C LEU A 233 -10.20 10.28 -22.93
N LYS A 234 -9.87 9.44 -23.91
CA LYS A 234 -8.90 9.77 -24.97
C LYS A 234 -9.40 10.92 -25.84
N ASN A 235 -10.66 10.87 -26.29
CA ASN A 235 -11.27 11.94 -27.08
C ASN A 235 -11.35 13.26 -26.28
N LEU A 236 -11.63 13.16 -24.98
CA LEU A 236 -11.61 14.30 -24.06
C LEU A 236 -10.20 14.90 -23.96
N ALA A 237 -9.17 14.07 -23.80
CA ALA A 237 -7.79 14.54 -23.74
C ALA A 237 -7.41 15.32 -25.02
N HIS A 238 -7.78 14.83 -26.20
CA HIS A 238 -7.55 15.53 -27.48
C HIS A 238 -8.33 16.83 -27.59
N SER A 239 -9.59 16.84 -27.17
CA SER A 239 -10.45 18.03 -27.18
C SER A 239 -9.90 19.12 -26.26
N VAL A 240 -9.53 18.75 -25.03
CA VAL A 240 -8.92 19.67 -24.05
C VAL A 240 -7.56 20.16 -24.52
N GLN A 241 -6.75 19.32 -25.17
CA GLN A 241 -5.48 19.75 -25.75
C GLN A 241 -5.68 20.83 -26.82
N SER A 242 -6.71 20.72 -27.66
CA SER A 242 -7.05 21.75 -28.66
C SER A 242 -7.44 23.07 -27.99
N VAL A 243 -8.25 23.00 -26.94
CA VAL A 243 -8.68 24.17 -26.15
C VAL A 243 -7.49 24.84 -25.46
N ILE A 244 -6.64 24.10 -24.77
CA ILE A 244 -5.45 24.63 -24.07
C ILE A 244 -4.41 25.20 -25.04
N SER A 245 -4.33 24.67 -26.27
CA SER A 245 -3.41 25.18 -27.30
C SER A 245 -3.90 26.50 -27.93
N THR A 246 -5.18 26.82 -27.79
CA THR A 246 -5.78 28.05 -28.32
C THR A 246 -5.60 29.17 -27.31
N ASN A 247 -4.71 30.13 -27.59
CA ASN A 247 -4.47 31.25 -26.69
C ASN A 247 -5.49 32.37 -26.92
N VAL A 248 -6.42 32.56 -25.99
CA VAL A 248 -7.38 33.66 -26.02
C VAL A 248 -6.67 34.98 -25.69
N PRO A 249 -6.73 36.00 -26.57
CA PRO A 249 -6.09 37.29 -26.31
C PRO A 249 -6.56 37.91 -25.00
N MET A 250 -5.63 38.55 -24.28
CA MET A 250 -5.93 39.22 -23.02
C MET A 250 -6.98 40.32 -23.20
N ASP A 251 -8.07 40.23 -22.45
CA ASP A 251 -9.01 41.32 -22.25
C ASP A 251 -8.47 42.23 -21.14
N PHE A 252 -8.16 43.49 -21.50
CA PHE A 252 -7.43 44.41 -20.63
C PHE A 252 -8.11 45.79 -20.59
N SER A 253 -8.89 46.01 -19.53
CA SER A 253 -9.71 47.21 -19.38
C SER A 253 -8.91 48.43 -18.88
N PRO A 254 -9.45 49.66 -19.00
CA PRO A 254 -8.85 50.85 -18.39
C PRO A 254 -8.69 50.77 -16.86
N ASP A 255 -9.56 50.03 -16.16
CA ASP A 255 -9.43 49.80 -14.72
C ASP A 255 -8.27 48.85 -14.39
N ASP A 256 -8.00 47.88 -15.27
CA ASP A 256 -6.85 46.98 -15.12
C ASP A 256 -5.53 47.73 -15.30
N TRP A 257 -5.50 48.75 -16.18
CA TRP A 257 -4.37 49.68 -16.25
C TRP A 257 -4.10 50.38 -14.92
N ARG A 258 -5.15 50.87 -14.24
CA ARG A 258 -5.00 51.52 -12.92
C ARG A 258 -4.45 50.52 -11.91
N LYS A 259 -5.03 49.33 -11.82
CA LYS A 259 -4.58 48.25 -10.91
C LYS A 259 -3.14 47.83 -11.17
N PHE A 260 -2.76 47.65 -12.45
CA PHE A 260 -1.40 47.29 -12.84
C PHE A 260 -0.39 48.38 -12.47
N ASN A 261 -0.72 49.65 -12.71
CA ASN A 261 0.18 50.77 -12.43
C ASN A 261 0.35 51.00 -10.92
N SER A 262 -0.71 50.83 -10.12
CA SER A 262 -0.65 50.97 -8.66
C SER A 262 -0.05 49.77 -7.93
N ALA A 263 0.06 48.61 -8.59
CA ALA A 263 0.52 47.39 -7.95
C ALA A 263 2.02 47.45 -7.63
N THR A 264 2.35 47.24 -6.35
CA THR A 264 3.71 47.21 -5.82
C THR A 264 4.26 45.80 -5.65
N HIS A 265 3.40 44.78 -5.68
CA HIS A 265 3.74 43.38 -5.43
C HIS A 265 3.26 42.47 -6.56
N CYS A 266 4.00 41.39 -6.80
CA CYS A 266 3.62 40.32 -7.72
C CYS A 266 2.38 39.58 -7.18
N HIS A 267 1.33 39.43 -7.99
CA HIS A 267 0.10 38.76 -7.52
C HIS A 267 0.27 37.25 -7.27
N MET A 268 1.29 36.59 -7.84
CA MET A 268 1.52 35.15 -7.69
C MET A 268 2.30 34.79 -6.43
N CYS A 269 3.44 35.48 -6.24
CA CYS A 269 4.37 35.19 -5.14
C CYS A 269 4.32 36.23 -4.02
N GLU A 270 3.50 37.27 -4.18
CA GLU A 270 3.21 38.31 -3.18
C GLU A 270 4.46 39.07 -2.70
N LYS A 271 5.54 39.05 -3.49
CA LYS A 271 6.77 39.78 -3.21
C LYS A 271 6.77 41.14 -3.90
N PRO A 272 7.41 42.15 -3.31
CA PRO A 272 7.52 43.47 -3.92
C PRO A 272 8.34 43.43 -5.20
N PHE A 273 7.97 44.26 -6.17
CA PHE A 273 8.76 44.49 -7.39
C PHE A 273 9.95 45.41 -7.09
N ALA A 274 11.12 45.08 -7.63
CA ALA A 274 12.25 46.00 -7.70
C ALA A 274 12.00 47.10 -8.75
N LYS A 275 12.71 48.24 -8.65
CA LYS A 275 12.54 49.39 -9.57
C LYS A 275 12.70 49.02 -11.05
N ASP A 276 13.57 48.06 -11.36
CA ASP A 276 13.90 47.64 -12.73
C ASP A 276 13.25 46.31 -13.14
N ASP A 277 12.32 45.77 -12.32
CA ASP A 277 11.65 44.52 -12.66
C ASP A 277 10.73 44.69 -13.87
N LYS A 278 10.89 43.80 -14.86
CA LYS A 278 9.88 43.62 -15.90
C LYS A 278 8.62 43.03 -15.27
N ARG A 279 7.51 43.76 -15.37
CA ARG A 279 6.18 43.38 -14.86
C ARG A 279 5.30 42.86 -16.01
N PRO A 280 5.44 41.60 -16.47
CA PRO A 280 4.47 41.01 -17.39
C PRO A 280 3.05 41.07 -16.82
N ARG A 281 2.09 41.25 -17.73
CA ARG A 281 0.65 41.19 -17.46
C ARG A 281 0.21 39.74 -17.62
N ASP A 282 0.08 39.07 -16.48
CA ASP A 282 -0.42 37.70 -16.48
C ASP A 282 -1.92 37.68 -16.77
N HIS A 283 -2.35 36.72 -17.58
CA HIS A 283 -3.75 36.50 -17.92
C HIS A 283 -4.01 35.00 -18.08
N CYS A 284 -5.27 34.62 -17.96
CA CYS A 284 -5.71 33.28 -18.26
C CYS A 284 -5.74 33.06 -19.78
N ASN A 285 -5.01 32.06 -20.29
CA ASN A 285 -4.99 31.77 -21.73
C ASN A 285 -6.32 31.17 -22.24
N LEU A 286 -7.15 30.66 -21.32
CA LEU A 286 -8.46 30.07 -21.64
C LEU A 286 -9.58 31.10 -21.74
N THR A 287 -9.54 32.16 -20.92
CA THR A 287 -10.62 33.16 -20.86
C THR A 287 -10.19 34.56 -21.31
N GLY A 288 -8.89 34.79 -21.52
CA GLY A 288 -8.32 36.12 -21.75
C GLY A 288 -8.32 37.03 -20.51
N ARG A 289 -8.89 36.59 -19.38
CA ARG A 289 -9.03 37.42 -18.18
C ARG A 289 -7.67 37.80 -17.60
N TYR A 290 -7.43 39.10 -17.45
CA TYR A 290 -6.28 39.62 -16.73
C TYR A 290 -6.30 39.24 -15.24
N ARG A 291 -5.16 38.71 -14.75
CA ARG A 291 -4.99 38.25 -13.37
C ARG A 291 -4.22 39.26 -12.52
N GLY A 292 -3.12 39.79 -13.05
CA GLY A 292 -2.30 40.74 -12.32
C GLY A 292 -0.88 40.90 -12.88
N PRO A 293 -0.09 41.83 -12.32
CA PRO A 293 1.33 41.91 -12.62
C PRO A 293 2.06 40.77 -11.93
N ALA A 294 2.99 40.12 -12.64
CA ALA A 294 3.82 39.06 -12.09
C ALA A 294 5.31 39.35 -12.27
N HIS A 295 6.19 38.69 -11.50
CA HIS A 295 7.61 38.62 -11.88
C HIS A 295 7.74 37.77 -13.14
N SER A 296 8.70 38.07 -14.02
CA SER A 296 8.91 37.27 -15.25
C SER A 296 9.08 35.77 -14.97
N ASN A 297 9.85 35.41 -13.94
CA ASN A 297 10.01 34.00 -13.55
C ASN A 297 8.74 33.38 -12.96
N CYS A 298 7.93 34.16 -12.23
CA CYS A 298 6.64 33.68 -11.73
C CYS A 298 5.70 33.38 -12.90
N ASN A 299 5.57 34.33 -13.83
CA ASN A 299 4.73 34.21 -15.02
C ASN A 299 5.12 33.01 -15.89
N LEU A 300 6.41 32.76 -16.09
CA LEU A 300 6.88 31.62 -16.90
C LEU A 300 6.59 30.25 -16.24
N ASN A 301 6.58 30.20 -14.91
CA ASN A 301 6.31 29.00 -14.14
C ASN A 301 4.81 28.78 -13.89
N TYR A 302 3.99 29.81 -14.11
CA TYR A 302 2.55 29.78 -13.91
C TYR A 302 1.87 29.37 -15.21
N LYS A 303 1.79 28.06 -15.43
CA LYS A 303 1.16 27.46 -16.60
C LYS A 303 -0.18 26.84 -16.22
N ASP A 304 -1.13 26.90 -17.15
CA ASP A 304 -2.41 26.22 -17.00
C ASP A 304 -2.19 24.70 -16.86
N SER A 305 -3.00 24.06 -16.02
CA SER A 305 -2.91 22.62 -15.78
C SER A 305 -3.19 21.84 -17.05
N ARG A 306 -2.26 20.99 -17.45
CA ARG A 306 -2.47 19.93 -18.46
C ARG A 306 -2.97 18.62 -17.86
N CYS A 307 -3.22 18.62 -16.55
CA CYS A 307 -3.74 17.48 -15.83
C CYS A 307 -5.25 17.62 -15.66
N ILE A 308 -6.00 16.62 -16.14
CA ILE A 308 -7.44 16.45 -15.95
C ILE A 308 -7.64 15.41 -14.85
N PRO A 309 -8.14 15.81 -13.67
CA PRO A 309 -8.50 14.88 -12.61
C PRO A 309 -9.76 14.09 -12.98
N VAL A 310 -9.71 12.78 -12.83
CA VAL A 310 -10.85 11.86 -12.96
C VAL A 310 -11.18 11.33 -11.57
N VAL A 311 -12.30 11.77 -11.02
CA VAL A 311 -12.71 11.57 -9.63
C VAL A 311 -13.70 10.42 -9.56
N PHE A 312 -13.36 9.40 -8.78
CA PHE A 312 -14.27 8.35 -8.34
C PHE A 312 -14.41 8.43 -6.81
N HIS A 313 -15.49 7.88 -6.26
CA HIS A 313 -15.65 7.76 -4.81
C HIS A 313 -15.26 6.36 -4.35
N ASN A 314 -14.17 6.24 -3.57
CA ASN A 314 -13.58 4.97 -3.15
C ASN A 314 -12.89 4.18 -4.29
N LEU A 315 -12.30 4.90 -5.25
CA LEU A 315 -11.52 4.35 -6.36
C LEU A 315 -10.52 3.27 -5.92
N THR A 316 -9.76 3.55 -4.85
CA THR A 316 -8.68 2.66 -4.37
C THR A 316 -9.21 1.31 -3.90
N GLY A 317 -10.44 1.28 -3.42
CA GLY A 317 -11.06 0.12 -2.79
C GLY A 317 -11.79 -0.79 -3.78
N TYR A 318 -12.22 -0.27 -4.93
CA TYR A 318 -13.14 -0.97 -5.82
C TYR A 318 -12.88 -0.69 -7.31
N ASP A 319 -13.17 0.52 -7.81
CA ASP A 319 -13.27 0.78 -9.26
C ASP A 319 -11.95 0.63 -10.01
N ALA A 320 -10.83 0.94 -9.35
CA ALA A 320 -9.51 0.92 -9.97
C ALA A 320 -9.20 -0.43 -10.64
N HIS A 321 -9.67 -1.53 -10.04
CA HIS A 321 -9.41 -2.89 -10.52
C HIS A 321 -10.01 -3.16 -11.90
N PHE A 322 -11.15 -2.56 -12.22
CA PHE A 322 -11.85 -2.79 -13.49
C PHE A 322 -11.30 -1.93 -14.62
N ILE A 323 -10.87 -0.71 -14.31
CA ILE A 323 -10.54 0.31 -15.32
C ILE A 323 -9.05 0.38 -15.67
N ILE A 324 -8.15 0.06 -14.73
CA ILE A 324 -6.71 0.31 -14.88
C ILE A 324 -6.10 -0.43 -16.08
N LYS A 325 -6.50 -1.68 -16.30
CA LYS A 325 -5.99 -2.51 -17.40
C LYS A 325 -6.36 -1.89 -18.74
N GLU A 326 -7.65 -1.61 -18.93
CA GLU A 326 -8.16 -1.06 -20.18
C GLU A 326 -7.58 0.33 -20.47
N ILE A 327 -7.54 1.23 -19.48
CA ILE A 327 -6.96 2.57 -19.64
C ILE A 327 -5.47 2.50 -19.96
N ALA A 328 -4.73 1.57 -19.36
CA ALA A 328 -3.32 1.38 -19.66
C ALA A 328 -3.10 0.92 -21.11
N THR A 329 -3.99 0.08 -21.66
CA THR A 329 -3.85 -0.52 -23.00
C THR A 329 -4.56 0.22 -24.13
N ALA A 330 -5.59 1.02 -23.84
CA ALA A 330 -6.48 1.61 -24.85
C ALA A 330 -5.77 2.55 -25.84
N TYR A 331 -4.71 3.23 -25.40
CA TYR A 331 -3.91 4.10 -26.28
C TYR A 331 -2.45 4.22 -25.82
N LYS A 332 -1.58 4.63 -26.76
CA LYS A 332 -0.16 4.85 -26.50
C LYS A 332 0.03 5.93 -25.45
N GLY A 333 0.92 5.69 -24.50
CA GLY A 333 1.07 6.57 -23.37
C GLY A 333 1.65 5.86 -22.16
N ASN A 334 2.61 6.50 -21.48
CA ASN A 334 3.06 5.99 -20.19
C ASN A 334 1.94 6.03 -19.14
N THR A 335 1.95 5.08 -18.21
CA THR A 335 1.03 5.05 -17.06
C THR A 335 1.87 5.07 -15.79
N ASP A 336 1.74 6.14 -15.01
CA ASP A 336 2.38 6.25 -13.69
C ASP A 336 1.46 5.69 -12.62
N LEU A 337 2.04 4.96 -11.66
CA LEU A 337 1.31 4.35 -10.54
C LEU A 337 1.80 4.86 -9.19
N LEU A 338 0.86 5.05 -8.27
CA LEU A 338 1.12 5.26 -6.85
C LEU A 338 0.53 4.10 -6.05
N PRO A 339 1.24 2.97 -5.92
CA PRO A 339 0.71 1.76 -5.29
C PRO A 339 0.70 1.82 -3.76
N ILE A 340 -0.22 1.04 -3.16
CA ILE A 340 -0.19 0.64 -1.74
C ILE A 340 0.19 -0.84 -1.64
N THR A 341 -0.47 -1.67 -2.44
CA THR A 341 -0.16 -3.10 -2.60
C THR A 341 -0.13 -3.42 -4.10
N LYS A 342 0.11 -4.68 -4.47
CA LYS A 342 -0.03 -5.14 -5.87
C LYS A 342 -1.47 -4.99 -6.41
N GLU A 343 -2.43 -4.82 -5.52
CA GLU A 343 -3.86 -4.77 -5.85
C GLU A 343 -4.42 -3.35 -5.66
N LYS A 344 -4.03 -2.63 -4.60
CA LYS A 344 -4.58 -1.31 -4.27
C LYS A 344 -3.64 -0.19 -4.68
N TYR A 345 -4.17 0.80 -5.40
CA TYR A 345 -3.45 1.98 -5.88
C TYR A 345 -4.06 3.26 -5.32
N ILE A 346 -3.25 4.18 -4.76
CA ILE A 346 -3.70 5.51 -4.33
C ILE A 346 -4.22 6.31 -5.53
N SER A 347 -3.52 6.21 -6.66
CA SER A 347 -3.82 6.91 -7.89
C SER A 347 -3.03 6.27 -9.03
N PHE A 348 -3.53 6.40 -10.24
CA PHE A 348 -2.79 6.14 -11.46
C PHE A 348 -3.00 7.30 -12.43
N THR A 349 -1.97 7.61 -13.23
CA THR A 349 -2.00 8.71 -14.20
C THR A 349 -1.65 8.18 -15.57
N LYS A 350 -2.52 8.40 -16.55
CA LYS A 350 -2.28 8.08 -17.95
C LYS A 350 -1.81 9.33 -18.68
N HIS A 351 -0.65 9.24 -19.32
CA HIS A 351 -0.12 10.29 -20.21
C HIS A 351 -0.53 9.99 -21.63
N ASP A 352 -1.09 10.96 -22.34
CA ASP A 352 -1.42 10.77 -23.75
C ASP A 352 -0.21 11.13 -24.64
N ASP A 353 0.57 10.12 -25.03
CA ASP A 353 1.79 10.27 -25.85
C ASP A 353 1.50 10.30 -27.37
N THR A 354 0.26 10.62 -27.78
CA THR A 354 -0.09 10.71 -29.21
C THR A 354 0.57 11.90 -29.94
N ILE A 355 1.25 12.79 -29.22
CA ILE A 355 1.99 13.95 -29.75
C ILE A 355 3.49 13.79 -29.42
N ASP A 356 4.37 14.03 -30.40
CA ASP A 356 5.84 13.84 -30.30
C ASP A 356 6.54 14.65 -29.19
N ASP A 357 5.86 15.62 -28.56
CA ASP A 357 6.41 16.43 -27.47
C ASP A 357 5.96 15.90 -26.09
N LYS A 358 6.71 14.92 -25.57
CA LYS A 358 6.49 14.26 -24.25
C LYS A 358 6.35 15.23 -23.07
N LYS A 359 6.79 16.49 -23.17
CA LYS A 359 6.66 17.49 -22.10
C LYS A 359 5.31 18.22 -22.08
N ASN A 360 4.51 18.04 -23.12
CA ASN A 360 3.33 18.84 -23.40
C ASN A 360 2.05 17.98 -23.54
N CYS A 361 2.09 16.69 -23.20
CA CYS A 361 0.90 15.83 -23.23
C CYS A 361 -0.11 16.16 -22.13
N ILE A 362 -1.39 15.89 -22.41
CA ILE A 362 -2.46 15.88 -21.41
C ILE A 362 -2.28 14.66 -20.51
N GLN A 363 -2.54 14.86 -19.22
CA GLN A 363 -2.46 13.82 -18.20
C GLN A 363 -3.85 13.58 -17.62
N LEU A 364 -4.32 12.34 -17.66
CA LEU A 364 -5.54 11.91 -17.00
C LEU A 364 -5.17 11.28 -15.67
N ARG A 365 -5.47 11.97 -14.57
CA ARG A 365 -5.10 11.54 -13.22
C ARG A 365 -6.32 11.05 -12.47
N PHE A 366 -6.33 9.78 -12.13
CA PHE A 366 -7.43 9.18 -11.38
C PHE A 366 -7.25 9.44 -9.89
N ILE A 367 -8.22 10.12 -9.27
CA ILE A 367 -8.18 10.49 -7.86
C ILE A 367 -9.39 9.94 -7.12
N ASP A 368 -9.14 9.56 -5.86
CA ASP A 368 -10.15 8.99 -4.98
C ASP A 368 -10.71 10.08 -4.06
N SER A 369 -11.95 10.49 -4.27
CA SER A 369 -12.59 11.51 -3.42
C SER A 369 -12.71 11.07 -1.96
N TYR A 370 -12.75 9.77 -1.66
CA TYR A 370 -12.80 9.25 -0.28
C TYR A 370 -11.51 9.54 0.49
N ARG A 371 -10.37 9.68 -0.21
CA ARG A 371 -9.08 10.13 0.37
C ARG A 371 -9.06 11.61 0.73
N PHE A 372 -10.07 12.35 0.30
CA PHE A 372 -10.34 13.73 0.72
C PHE A 372 -11.43 13.80 1.76
N LEU A 373 -12.53 13.10 1.51
CA LEU A 373 -13.78 13.13 2.27
C LEU A 373 -14.11 11.71 2.73
N ALA A 374 -13.52 11.28 3.85
CA ALA A 374 -13.64 9.91 4.37
C ALA A 374 -15.01 9.63 5.02
N SER A 375 -16.08 9.67 4.21
CA SER A 375 -17.48 9.42 4.56
C SER A 375 -18.23 8.94 3.32
N SER A 376 -19.34 8.21 3.49
CA SER A 376 -20.18 7.80 2.37
C SER A 376 -20.73 8.99 1.59
N LEU A 377 -20.91 8.83 0.27
CA LEU A 377 -21.50 9.85 -0.60
C LEU A 377 -22.88 10.30 -0.11
N GLU A 378 -23.73 9.38 0.36
CA GLU A 378 -25.04 9.68 0.93
C GLU A 378 -24.93 10.69 2.09
N LYS A 379 -24.02 10.43 3.03
CA LYS A 379 -23.78 11.30 4.17
C LYS A 379 -23.16 12.65 3.73
N LEU A 380 -22.35 12.67 2.68
CA LEU A 380 -21.78 13.91 2.15
C LEU A 380 -22.84 14.76 1.45
N ALA A 381 -23.71 14.15 0.66
CA ALA A 381 -24.80 14.81 -0.04
C ALA A 381 -25.82 15.40 0.95
N SER A 382 -26.11 14.72 2.07
CA SER A 382 -27.06 15.22 3.07
C SER A 382 -26.61 16.50 3.80
N PHE A 383 -25.32 16.84 3.75
CA PHE A 383 -24.81 18.10 4.30
C PHE A 383 -24.93 19.28 3.34
N LEU A 384 -25.25 19.04 2.06
CA LEU A 384 -25.45 20.09 1.08
C LEU A 384 -26.89 20.62 1.15
N SER A 385 -27.01 21.94 1.18
CA SER A 385 -28.30 22.60 0.96
C SER A 385 -28.67 22.55 -0.52
N LYS A 386 -29.97 22.62 -0.82
CA LYS A 386 -30.48 22.46 -2.20
C LYS A 386 -29.91 23.48 -3.19
N ASP A 387 -29.54 24.68 -2.73
CA ASP A 387 -28.88 25.71 -3.55
C ASP A 387 -27.45 25.35 -3.99
N LYS A 388 -26.85 24.36 -3.33
CA LYS A 388 -25.51 23.84 -3.61
C LYS A 388 -25.50 22.66 -4.58
N LEU A 389 -26.67 22.07 -4.88
CA LEU A 389 -26.85 20.97 -5.84
C LEU A 389 -27.00 21.52 -7.27
N ARG A 390 -26.01 22.27 -7.73
CA ARG A 390 -26.08 23.05 -8.98
C ARG A 390 -26.00 22.16 -10.21
N VAL A 391 -25.09 21.20 -10.19
CA VAL A 391 -24.88 20.24 -11.28
C VAL A 391 -26.11 19.36 -11.42
N LEU A 392 -26.59 18.79 -10.31
CA LEU A 392 -27.80 17.97 -10.29
C LEU A 392 -29.02 18.76 -10.80
N ARG A 393 -29.24 19.99 -10.30
CA ARG A 393 -30.38 20.83 -10.71
C ARG A 393 -30.36 21.17 -12.20
N ARG A 394 -29.18 21.33 -12.78
CA ARG A 394 -29.03 21.68 -14.20
C ARG A 394 -29.37 20.50 -15.10
N GLU A 395 -28.79 19.33 -14.82
CA GLU A 395 -29.04 18.11 -15.61
C GLU A 395 -30.50 17.63 -15.50
N PHE A 396 -31.17 17.98 -14.40
CA PHE A 396 -32.59 17.69 -14.16
C PHE A 396 -33.47 18.95 -14.19
N SER A 397 -33.07 19.97 -14.95
CA SER A 397 -33.79 21.26 -15.05
C SER A 397 -35.24 21.14 -15.56
N HIS A 398 -35.54 20.08 -16.30
CA HIS A 398 -36.88 19.76 -16.83
C HIS A 398 -37.83 19.17 -15.78
N LEU A 399 -37.34 18.74 -14.62
CA LEU A 399 -38.17 18.14 -13.57
C LEU A 399 -38.89 19.20 -12.73
N SER A 400 -40.07 18.84 -12.21
CA SER A 400 -40.75 19.60 -11.16
C SER A 400 -39.93 19.60 -9.87
N GLU A 401 -40.19 20.57 -8.98
CA GLU A 401 -39.47 20.66 -7.71
C GLU A 401 -39.69 19.44 -6.80
N GLU A 402 -40.89 18.87 -6.82
CA GLU A 402 -41.21 17.63 -6.09
C GLU A 402 -40.36 16.45 -6.59
N ASN A 403 -40.26 16.27 -7.90
CA ASN A 403 -39.48 15.17 -8.48
C ASN A 403 -37.99 15.39 -8.28
N PHE A 404 -37.53 16.64 -8.39
CA PHE A 404 -36.14 16.98 -8.12
C PHE A 404 -35.74 16.65 -6.67
N ASN A 405 -36.63 16.89 -5.70
CA ASN A 405 -36.38 16.57 -4.29
C ASN A 405 -36.20 15.06 -4.05
N LEU A 406 -36.71 14.21 -4.93
CA LEU A 406 -36.47 12.76 -4.90
C LEU A 406 -35.08 12.36 -5.41
N LEU A 407 -34.29 13.28 -5.97
CA LEU A 407 -32.95 12.99 -6.47
C LEU A 407 -31.85 13.65 -5.62
N THR A 408 -32.22 14.42 -4.59
CA THR A 408 -31.25 15.13 -3.73
C THR A 408 -30.56 14.23 -2.70
N ARG A 409 -31.00 12.98 -2.57
CA ARG A 409 -30.35 11.96 -1.73
C ARG A 409 -29.99 10.76 -2.60
N LYS A 410 -28.98 10.00 -2.17
CA LYS A 410 -28.64 8.73 -2.79
C LYS A 410 -29.79 7.74 -2.59
N ASP A 411 -30.18 7.06 -3.65
CA ASP A 411 -31.26 6.07 -3.62
C ASP A 411 -30.73 4.72 -3.08
N VAL A 412 -31.61 3.72 -2.96
CA VAL A 412 -31.22 2.35 -2.60
C VAL A 412 -31.16 1.44 -3.81
N PHE A 413 -30.20 0.53 -3.84
CA PHE A 413 -29.97 -0.36 -4.98
C PHE A 413 -29.76 -1.81 -4.53
N PRO A 414 -30.39 -2.81 -5.17
CA PRO A 414 -30.35 -4.20 -4.73
C PRO A 414 -29.11 -4.92 -5.31
N TYR A 415 -27.93 -4.58 -4.81
CA TYR A 415 -26.65 -5.09 -5.34
C TYR A 415 -26.56 -6.62 -5.40
N GLU A 416 -26.95 -7.33 -4.33
CA GLU A 416 -26.88 -8.80 -4.29
C GLU A 416 -27.95 -9.51 -5.12
N TYR A 417 -29.03 -8.80 -5.43
CA TYR A 417 -30.07 -9.31 -6.31
C TYR A 417 -29.57 -9.35 -7.76
N ILE A 418 -28.80 -8.35 -8.18
CA ILE A 418 -28.30 -8.21 -9.55
C ILE A 418 -27.04 -9.05 -9.72
N ASP A 419 -27.23 -10.35 -9.92
CA ASP A 419 -26.15 -11.32 -10.17
C ASP A 419 -25.87 -11.57 -11.66
N CYS A 420 -26.75 -11.11 -12.56
CA CYS A 420 -26.57 -11.19 -14.00
C CYS A 420 -27.22 -9.99 -14.71
N SER A 421 -26.78 -9.73 -15.95
CA SER A 421 -27.30 -8.64 -16.77
C SER A 421 -28.76 -8.83 -17.20
N GLU A 422 -29.28 -10.06 -17.16
CA GLU A 422 -30.66 -10.36 -17.58
C GLU A 422 -31.69 -9.78 -16.62
N LYS A 423 -31.37 -9.73 -15.32
CA LYS A 423 -32.22 -9.13 -14.27
C LYS A 423 -32.48 -7.63 -14.49
N LEU A 424 -31.61 -6.95 -15.23
CA LEU A 424 -31.82 -5.55 -15.61
C LEU A 424 -33.02 -5.36 -16.55
N ASN A 425 -33.53 -6.43 -17.18
CA ASN A 425 -34.71 -6.37 -18.04
C ASN A 425 -36.02 -6.61 -17.29
N GLU A 426 -35.97 -6.89 -15.98
CA GLU A 426 -37.17 -7.11 -15.18
C GLU A 426 -38.01 -5.84 -15.09
N SER A 427 -39.32 -6.00 -15.25
CA SER A 427 -40.27 -4.88 -15.32
C SER A 427 -40.91 -4.50 -13.98
N SER A 428 -40.38 -5.03 -12.88
CA SER A 428 -40.89 -4.79 -11.53
C SER A 428 -39.74 -4.54 -10.57
N LEU A 429 -39.95 -3.66 -9.60
CA LEU A 429 -39.02 -3.50 -8.49
C LEU A 429 -39.02 -4.79 -7.63
N PRO A 430 -37.84 -5.36 -7.31
CA PRO A 430 -37.73 -6.55 -6.45
C PRO A 430 -38.31 -6.30 -5.05
N SER A 431 -38.62 -7.38 -4.31
CA SER A 431 -39.12 -7.28 -2.93
C SER A 431 -38.11 -6.62 -1.99
N CYS A 432 -38.58 -6.06 -0.87
CA CYS A 432 -37.72 -5.46 0.16
C CYS A 432 -36.61 -6.43 0.67
N GLU A 433 -36.92 -7.72 0.80
CA GLU A 433 -35.96 -8.76 1.18
C GLU A 433 -34.81 -8.92 0.17
N SER A 434 -35.06 -8.61 -1.11
CA SER A 434 -34.07 -8.70 -2.18
C SER A 434 -33.05 -7.55 -2.14
N PHE A 435 -33.25 -6.53 -1.29
CA PHE A 435 -32.30 -5.47 -1.00
C PHE A 435 -31.35 -5.80 0.16
N TYR A 436 -31.24 -7.08 0.53
CA TYR A 436 -30.26 -7.54 1.51
C TYR A 436 -28.82 -7.20 1.07
N SER A 437 -28.00 -6.79 2.05
CA SER A 437 -26.59 -6.47 1.87
C SER A 437 -25.75 -7.21 2.91
N SER A 438 -24.85 -8.09 2.45
CA SER A 438 -23.85 -8.77 3.28
C SER A 438 -22.86 -7.83 3.95
N LEU A 439 -22.68 -6.61 3.42
CA LEU A 439 -21.82 -5.59 4.04
C LEU A 439 -22.40 -5.07 5.36
N THR A 440 -23.72 -5.00 5.46
CA THR A 440 -24.45 -4.49 6.64
C THR A 440 -25.14 -5.59 7.42
N ASP A 441 -25.16 -6.82 6.88
CA ASP A 441 -25.92 -7.98 7.37
C ASP A 441 -27.37 -7.63 7.70
N ALA A 442 -28.00 -6.87 6.80
CA ALA A 442 -29.34 -6.32 6.99
C ALA A 442 -30.03 -6.05 5.65
N THR A 443 -31.35 -6.15 5.62
CA THR A 443 -32.19 -5.64 4.54
C THR A 443 -32.38 -4.14 4.68
N VAL A 444 -32.74 -3.49 3.58
CA VAL A 444 -33.11 -2.06 3.55
C VAL A 444 -34.26 -1.76 4.54
N SER A 445 -34.31 -0.52 5.04
CA SER A 445 -35.40 -0.06 5.90
C SER A 445 -36.73 0.01 5.13
N GLU A 446 -37.86 -0.13 5.84
CA GLU A 446 -39.19 0.02 5.22
C GLU A 446 -39.37 1.41 4.57
N ASP A 447 -38.85 2.45 5.21
CA ASP A 447 -38.90 3.83 4.72
C ASP A 447 -38.11 4.00 3.42
N ASP A 448 -36.92 3.40 3.33
CA ASP A 448 -36.08 3.49 2.13
C ASP A 448 -36.60 2.62 0.99
N TYR A 449 -37.22 1.48 1.29
CA TYR A 449 -37.91 0.69 0.27
C TYR A 449 -39.15 1.42 -0.26
N ALA A 450 -39.96 2.02 0.63
CA ALA A 450 -41.10 2.85 0.23
C ALA A 450 -40.66 4.05 -0.64
N TYR A 451 -39.47 4.59 -0.35
CA TYR A 451 -38.86 5.62 -1.17
C TYR A 451 -38.49 5.13 -2.57
N ALA A 452 -37.83 3.97 -2.70
CA ALA A 452 -37.50 3.37 -4.00
C ALA A 452 -38.77 3.09 -4.83
N VAL A 453 -39.85 2.61 -4.20
CA VAL A 453 -41.15 2.42 -4.85
C VAL A 453 -41.71 3.75 -5.37
N ASN A 454 -41.59 4.82 -4.58
CA ASN A 454 -42.02 6.16 -4.99
C ASN A 454 -41.21 6.67 -6.18
N VAL A 455 -39.88 6.50 -6.18
CA VAL A 455 -39.01 6.85 -7.31
C VAL A 455 -39.41 6.06 -8.57
N TRP A 456 -39.57 4.75 -8.45
CA TRP A 456 -40.02 3.89 -9.54
C TRP A 456 -41.31 4.39 -10.20
N GLN A 457 -42.32 4.72 -9.39
CA GLN A 457 -43.61 5.20 -9.86
C GLN A 457 -43.53 6.62 -10.45
N ARG A 458 -42.87 7.56 -9.75
CA ARG A 458 -42.87 8.98 -10.10
C ARG A 458 -42.09 9.27 -11.38
N PHE A 459 -41.03 8.49 -11.64
CA PHE A 459 -40.22 8.58 -12.84
C PHE A 459 -40.71 7.63 -13.97
N SER A 460 -41.82 6.91 -13.76
CA SER A 460 -42.41 6.00 -14.75
C SER A 460 -41.44 4.93 -15.26
N ILE A 461 -40.60 4.42 -14.36
CA ILE A 461 -39.55 3.46 -14.65
C ILE A 461 -40.18 2.13 -15.08
N GLN A 462 -39.72 1.59 -16.22
CA GLN A 462 -40.25 0.37 -16.81
C GLN A 462 -39.40 -0.86 -16.53
N THR A 463 -38.09 -0.68 -16.31
CA THR A 463 -37.16 -1.80 -16.10
C THR A 463 -36.15 -1.51 -14.98
N LEU A 464 -35.62 -2.56 -14.35
CA LEU A 464 -34.57 -2.44 -13.34
C LEU A 464 -33.29 -1.80 -13.92
N GLY A 465 -33.04 -1.96 -15.22
CA GLY A 465 -31.98 -1.29 -15.94
C GLY A 465 -32.18 0.23 -16.00
N GLU A 466 -33.40 0.71 -16.27
CA GLU A 466 -33.71 2.15 -16.21
C GLU A 466 -33.59 2.72 -14.79
N TYR A 467 -33.96 1.93 -13.78
CA TYR A 467 -33.72 2.28 -12.37
C TYR A 467 -32.23 2.43 -12.08
N SER A 468 -31.41 1.48 -12.53
CA SER A 468 -29.94 1.53 -12.41
C SER A 468 -29.34 2.72 -13.16
N ASP A 469 -29.85 3.04 -14.36
CA ASP A 469 -29.38 4.19 -15.14
C ASP A 469 -29.66 5.51 -14.39
N LEU A 470 -30.84 5.66 -13.77
CA LEU A 470 -31.18 6.83 -12.95
C LEU A 470 -30.36 6.88 -11.65
N TYR A 471 -30.15 5.73 -11.01
CA TYR A 471 -29.31 5.58 -9.82
C TYR A 471 -27.89 6.09 -10.07
N LEU A 472 -27.23 5.50 -11.07
CA LEU A 472 -25.86 5.82 -11.43
C LEU A 472 -25.71 7.29 -11.87
N LYS A 473 -26.69 7.83 -12.62
CA LYS A 473 -26.72 9.25 -12.96
C LYS A 473 -26.78 10.13 -11.73
N THR A 474 -27.63 9.79 -10.76
CA THR A 474 -27.77 10.57 -9.53
C THR A 474 -26.49 10.54 -8.70
N ASP A 475 -25.86 9.37 -8.56
CA ASP A 475 -24.61 9.21 -7.82
C ASP A 475 -23.45 10.01 -8.42
N VAL A 476 -23.26 9.96 -9.75
CA VAL A 476 -22.22 10.75 -10.43
C VAL A 476 -22.43 12.26 -10.26
N LEU A 477 -23.68 12.73 -10.37
CA LEU A 477 -24.00 14.15 -10.25
C LEU A 477 -23.92 14.65 -8.80
N LEU A 478 -24.32 13.84 -7.82
CA LEU A 478 -24.13 14.12 -6.40
C LEU A 478 -22.64 14.16 -6.05
N LEU A 479 -21.83 13.24 -6.59
CA LEU A 479 -20.38 13.26 -6.42
C LEU A 479 -19.77 14.55 -6.97
N ALA A 480 -20.21 14.98 -8.16
CA ALA A 480 -19.79 16.24 -8.74
C ALA A 480 -20.15 17.43 -7.84
N ASP A 481 -21.40 17.54 -7.38
CA ASP A 481 -21.82 18.63 -6.49
C ASP A 481 -21.05 18.61 -5.16
N VAL A 482 -20.90 17.44 -4.52
CA VAL A 482 -20.12 17.28 -3.27
C VAL A 482 -18.68 17.74 -3.44
N PHE A 483 -18.00 17.27 -4.48
CA PHE A 483 -16.58 17.58 -4.65
C PHE A 483 -16.37 19.02 -5.14
N GLU A 484 -17.22 19.57 -6.01
CA GLU A 484 -17.14 20.98 -6.42
C GLU A 484 -17.39 21.94 -5.26
N ASN A 485 -18.35 21.65 -4.37
CA ASN A 485 -18.56 22.42 -3.14
C ASN A 485 -17.35 22.31 -2.20
N PHE A 486 -16.75 21.13 -2.07
CA PHE A 486 -15.52 20.94 -1.32
C PHE A 486 -14.36 21.76 -1.91
N ARG A 487 -14.19 21.78 -3.23
CA ARG A 487 -13.21 22.62 -3.93
C ARG A 487 -13.45 24.10 -3.64
N ASP A 488 -14.69 24.58 -3.73
CA ASP A 488 -15.06 25.97 -3.42
C ASP A 488 -14.69 26.35 -2.00
N SER A 489 -15.05 25.52 -1.02
CA SER A 489 -14.71 25.75 0.39
C SER A 489 -13.20 25.77 0.62
N CYS A 490 -12.44 24.89 -0.04
CA CYS A 490 -10.98 24.85 0.04
C CYS A 490 -10.31 26.08 -0.57
N VAL A 491 -10.76 26.52 -1.75
CA VAL A 491 -10.25 27.72 -2.41
C VAL A 491 -10.59 28.96 -1.59
N ALA A 492 -11.80 29.06 -1.05
CA ALA A 492 -12.19 30.19 -0.19
C ALA A 492 -11.40 30.23 1.12
N SER A 493 -11.10 29.07 1.72
CA SER A 493 -10.44 28.98 3.02
C SER A 493 -8.91 29.08 2.94
N TYR A 494 -8.30 28.49 1.91
CA TYR A 494 -6.84 28.30 1.81
C TYR A 494 -6.21 28.87 0.53
N GLY A 495 -7.03 29.30 -0.44
CA GLY A 495 -6.56 29.81 -1.73
C GLY A 495 -5.92 28.75 -2.62
N LEU A 496 -6.23 27.47 -2.42
CA LEU A 496 -5.70 26.34 -3.20
C LEU A 496 -6.83 25.41 -3.63
N ASP A 497 -6.76 24.88 -4.85
CA ASP A 497 -7.74 23.93 -5.37
C ASP A 497 -7.29 22.48 -5.05
N PRO A 498 -8.10 21.69 -4.31
CA PRO A 498 -7.75 20.33 -3.95
C PRO A 498 -7.66 19.37 -5.14
N ALA A 499 -8.24 19.72 -6.31
CA ALA A 499 -8.18 18.91 -7.53
C ALA A 499 -6.76 18.73 -8.10
N TYR A 500 -5.77 19.53 -7.66
CA TYR A 500 -4.36 19.33 -8.00
C TYR A 500 -3.65 18.23 -7.22
N TYR A 501 -4.27 17.73 -6.15
CA TYR A 501 -3.64 16.85 -5.17
C TYR A 501 -4.18 15.43 -5.30
N TYR A 502 -3.44 14.46 -4.75
CA TYR A 502 -3.87 13.06 -4.70
C TYR A 502 -4.71 12.75 -3.46
N THR A 503 -4.45 13.43 -2.34
CA THR A 503 -5.05 13.16 -1.03
C THR A 503 -5.13 14.44 -0.19
N LEU A 504 -6.00 14.43 0.83
CA LEU A 504 -6.11 15.58 1.74
C LEU A 504 -4.79 15.91 2.44
N PRO A 505 -3.99 14.97 2.99
CA PRO A 505 -2.73 15.32 3.64
C PRO A 505 -1.72 16.03 2.71
N GLY A 506 -1.72 15.70 1.41
CA GLY A 506 -0.93 16.40 0.41
C GLY A 506 -1.40 17.85 0.23
N PHE A 507 -2.72 18.06 0.13
CA PHE A 507 -3.34 19.38 0.08
C PHE A 507 -3.06 20.20 1.34
N THR A 508 -3.29 19.62 2.52
CA THR A 508 -3.08 20.27 3.82
C THR A 508 -1.65 20.76 4.00
N ARG A 509 -0.65 19.99 3.58
CA ARG A 509 0.76 20.40 3.68
C ARG A 509 1.03 21.67 2.88
N ASP A 510 0.53 21.75 1.66
CA ASP A 510 0.72 22.93 0.81
C ASP A 510 -0.12 24.13 1.31
N ALA A 511 -1.33 23.89 1.81
CA ALA A 511 -2.15 24.91 2.46
C ALA A 511 -1.45 25.53 3.68
N MET A 512 -0.85 24.69 4.53
CA MET A 512 -0.05 25.12 5.68
C MET A 512 1.18 25.93 5.24
N LEU A 513 1.93 25.46 4.24
CA LEU A 513 3.12 26.18 3.73
C LEU A 513 2.75 27.52 3.10
N ASN A 514 1.62 27.57 2.37
CA ASN A 514 1.12 28.79 1.74
C ASN A 514 0.66 29.82 2.78
N HIS A 515 -0.08 29.37 3.81
CA HIS A 515 -0.61 30.25 4.86
C HIS A 515 0.48 30.79 5.79
N THR A 516 1.40 29.92 6.26
CA THR A 516 2.43 30.29 7.23
C THR A 516 3.64 30.98 6.60
N GLY A 517 3.90 30.75 5.30
CA GLY A 517 5.08 31.27 4.61
C GLY A 517 6.42 30.71 5.15
N VAL A 518 6.38 29.70 6.03
CA VAL A 518 7.55 29.13 6.68
C VAL A 518 8.50 28.48 5.67
N LYS A 519 9.80 28.53 5.96
CA LYS A 519 10.84 27.85 5.19
C LYS A 519 11.56 26.89 6.12
N PHE A 520 11.50 25.61 5.80
CA PHE A 520 12.20 24.58 6.55
C PHE A 520 13.57 24.31 5.95
N GLU A 521 14.59 24.31 6.79
CA GLU A 521 15.86 23.68 6.45
C GLU A 521 15.69 22.16 6.56
N LEU A 522 15.93 21.46 5.45
CA LEU A 522 15.97 20.01 5.45
C LEU A 522 17.31 19.52 5.99
N LEU A 523 17.30 18.46 6.77
CA LEU A 523 18.52 17.82 7.29
C LEU A 523 19.34 17.26 6.12
N THR A 524 20.59 17.71 6.02
CA THR A 524 21.56 17.22 5.03
C THR A 524 22.60 16.27 5.64
N ASP A 525 22.50 16.01 6.94
CA ASP A 525 23.32 15.06 7.69
C ASP A 525 22.44 13.85 8.08
N ILE A 526 22.85 12.66 7.63
CA ILE A 526 22.14 11.41 7.92
C ILE A 526 22.14 11.08 9.41
N ASP A 527 23.21 11.44 10.13
CA ASP A 527 23.30 11.19 11.56
C ASP A 527 22.24 12.00 12.32
N MET A 528 21.94 13.23 11.87
CA MET A 528 20.86 14.03 12.44
C MET A 528 19.49 13.43 12.17
N VAL A 529 19.25 12.91 10.96
CA VAL A 529 17.98 12.27 10.59
C VAL A 529 17.73 11.05 11.48
N MET A 530 18.70 10.15 11.57
CA MET A 530 18.60 8.94 12.37
C MET A 530 18.56 9.23 13.87
N PHE A 531 19.28 10.26 14.32
CA PHE A 531 19.20 10.77 15.68
C PHE A 531 17.77 11.18 16.05
N VAL A 532 17.10 11.95 15.18
CA VAL A 532 15.72 12.38 15.38
C VAL A 532 14.74 11.21 15.28
N GLU A 533 14.89 10.31 14.31
CA GLU A 533 14.04 9.13 14.12
C GLU A 533 14.01 8.22 15.36
N ARG A 534 15.16 7.98 16.00
CA ARG A 534 15.24 7.19 17.24
C ARG A 534 14.49 7.84 18.41
N GLY A 535 14.35 9.17 18.39
CA GLY A 535 13.58 9.91 19.38
C GLY A 535 12.07 9.96 19.11
N ILE A 536 11.61 9.50 17.93
CA ILE A 536 10.18 9.46 17.61
C ILE A 536 9.52 8.34 18.42
N SER A 537 8.53 8.71 19.22
CA SER A 537 7.67 7.78 19.95
C SER A 537 6.22 7.98 19.54
N GLY A 538 5.45 6.90 19.49
CA GLY A 538 4.01 6.96 19.23
C GLY A 538 3.23 7.36 20.48
N ASP A 539 1.90 7.30 20.37
CA ASP A 539 1.01 7.53 21.50
C ASP A 539 1.25 6.52 22.63
N LEU A 540 1.24 7.02 23.86
CA LEU A 540 1.32 6.18 25.05
C LEU A 540 -0.10 5.74 25.43
N SER A 541 -0.38 4.44 25.28
CA SER A 541 -1.59 3.82 25.79
C SER A 541 -1.23 2.94 26.98
N GLN A 542 -1.56 3.38 28.19
CA GLN A 542 -1.28 2.66 29.44
C GLN A 542 -2.57 2.41 30.22
N CYS A 543 -2.78 1.16 30.64
CA CYS A 543 -3.84 0.81 31.60
C CYS A 543 -3.19 0.49 32.94
N SER A 544 -3.20 1.44 33.87
CA SER A 544 -2.58 1.30 35.20
C SER A 544 -3.35 0.33 36.10
N ASN A 545 -4.69 0.32 35.99
CA ASN A 545 -5.57 -0.68 36.61
C ASN A 545 -6.35 -1.46 35.53
N ARG A 546 -6.34 -2.80 35.62
CA ARG A 546 -7.05 -3.65 34.64
C ARG A 546 -8.58 -3.59 34.76
N TYR A 547 -9.10 -3.25 35.94
CA TYR A 547 -10.52 -3.10 36.21
C TYR A 547 -10.75 -2.09 37.33
N ALA A 548 -11.67 -1.15 37.10
CA ALA A 548 -12.15 -0.24 38.12
C ALA A 548 -13.67 -0.16 38.04
N ARG A 549 -14.34 -0.17 39.19
CA ARG A 549 -15.80 -0.09 39.31
C ARG A 549 -16.16 1.02 40.27
N ALA A 550 -16.99 1.96 39.82
CA ALA A 550 -17.55 2.99 40.69
C ALA A 550 -18.51 2.39 41.71
N ASN A 551 -18.48 2.87 42.95
CA ASN A 551 -19.45 2.57 44.00
C ASN A 551 -20.09 3.87 44.45
N ASN A 552 -21.19 4.29 43.85
CA ASN A 552 -21.91 5.48 44.29
C ASN A 552 -23.42 5.29 44.20
N LYS A 553 -24.17 6.11 44.92
CA LYS A 553 -25.63 6.02 45.10
C LYS A 553 -26.46 6.05 43.81
N TYR A 554 -25.88 6.43 42.68
CA TYR A 554 -26.55 6.48 41.39
C TYR A 554 -26.42 5.15 40.60
N MET A 555 -25.62 4.20 41.10
CA MET A 555 -25.39 2.91 40.44
C MET A 555 -26.37 1.84 40.96
N PRO A 556 -26.90 0.95 40.10
CA PRO A 556 -27.80 -0.14 40.51
C PRO A 556 -27.16 -1.12 41.51
N SER A 557 -25.83 -1.24 41.50
CA SER A 557 -25.06 -2.11 42.37
C SER A 557 -24.38 -1.38 43.53
N TYR A 558 -24.97 -0.26 43.98
CA TYR A 558 -24.41 0.53 45.06
C TYR A 558 -24.41 -0.25 46.37
N ASP A 559 -23.25 -0.31 47.01
CA ASP A 559 -23.08 -0.92 48.33
C ASP A 559 -22.80 0.19 49.35
N PRO A 560 -23.78 0.55 50.21
CA PRO A 560 -23.61 1.60 51.21
C PRO A 560 -22.59 1.24 52.30
N SER A 561 -22.19 -0.04 52.42
CA SER A 561 -21.13 -0.46 53.34
C SER A 561 -19.72 -0.13 52.83
N LYS A 562 -19.58 0.18 51.54
CA LYS A 562 -18.29 0.53 50.91
C LYS A 562 -18.18 2.03 50.71
N GLN A 563 -16.94 2.53 50.70
CA GLN A 563 -16.66 3.94 50.44
C GLN A 563 -17.22 4.35 49.07
N SER A 564 -17.75 5.58 48.99
CA SER A 564 -18.25 6.10 47.72
C SER A 564 -17.10 6.40 46.75
N SER A 565 -17.19 5.89 45.52
CA SER A 565 -16.22 6.12 44.45
C SER A 565 -16.90 6.46 43.12
N TYR A 566 -16.25 7.33 42.36
CA TYR A 566 -16.70 7.81 41.05
C TYR A 566 -15.60 7.55 40.01
N LEU A 567 -16.01 7.27 38.78
CA LEU A 567 -15.10 7.23 37.64
C LEU A 567 -15.32 8.50 36.84
N MET A 568 -14.24 9.21 36.54
CA MET A 568 -14.27 10.44 35.77
C MET A 568 -13.55 10.23 34.45
N TYR A 569 -14.21 10.62 33.36
CA TYR A 569 -13.65 10.57 32.02
C TYR A 569 -13.20 11.98 31.62
N TYR A 570 -11.92 12.10 31.31
CA TYR A 570 -11.32 13.32 30.80
C TYR A 570 -10.85 13.08 29.38
N ASP A 571 -11.26 13.95 28.46
CA ASP A 571 -10.75 14.01 27.10
C ASP A 571 -10.20 15.41 26.83
N VAL A 572 -8.96 15.48 26.35
CA VAL A 572 -8.29 16.75 26.06
C VAL A 572 -8.69 17.20 24.66
N ASN A 573 -9.47 18.27 24.61
CA ASN A 573 -9.89 18.87 23.36
C ASN A 573 -8.69 19.29 22.51
N ASN A 574 -8.52 18.64 21.34
CA ASN A 574 -7.50 18.99 20.35
C ASN A 574 -6.05 18.95 20.89
N LEU A 575 -5.69 17.89 21.61
CA LEU A 575 -4.35 17.69 22.19
C LEU A 575 -3.21 17.98 21.20
N TYR A 576 -3.28 17.39 20.00
CA TYR A 576 -2.28 17.59 18.94
C TYR A 576 -2.24 19.05 18.44
N GLY A 577 -3.40 19.70 18.28
CA GLY A 577 -3.45 21.10 17.90
C GLY A 577 -2.77 22.01 18.92
N TRP A 578 -2.99 21.78 20.22
CA TRP A 578 -2.30 22.53 21.27
C TRP A 578 -0.78 22.32 21.22
N ALA A 579 -0.33 21.08 21.03
CA ALA A 579 1.10 20.75 20.91
C ALA A 579 1.73 21.41 19.67
N MET A 580 1.00 21.45 18.55
CA MET A 580 1.43 22.11 17.32
C MET A 580 1.49 23.64 17.42
N CYS A 581 0.78 24.25 18.38
CA CYS A 581 0.88 25.69 18.67
C CYS A 581 2.11 26.07 19.51
N GLN A 582 2.88 25.10 20.00
CA GLN A 582 4.12 25.35 20.75
C GLN A 582 5.27 25.75 19.81
N PRO A 583 6.40 26.25 20.33
CA PRO A 583 7.60 26.44 19.51
C PRO A 583 8.06 25.12 18.89
N LEU A 584 8.13 25.07 17.56
CA LEU A 584 8.55 23.91 16.77
C LEU A 584 9.81 24.26 15.96
N ARG A 585 10.71 23.28 15.83
CA ARG A 585 11.96 23.39 15.06
C ARG A 585 11.71 23.66 13.57
N TYR A 586 12.54 24.50 12.94
CA TYR A 586 12.44 24.73 11.49
C TYR A 586 13.76 25.01 10.76
N ALA A 587 14.84 25.43 11.44
CA ALA A 587 16.12 25.77 10.80
C ALA A 587 17.32 25.69 11.77
N ASP A 588 18.51 25.95 11.23
CA ASP A 588 19.82 26.08 11.88
C ASP A 588 20.25 24.84 12.67
N PHE A 589 20.05 23.67 12.07
CA PHE A 589 20.39 22.39 12.69
C PHE A 589 21.92 22.21 12.79
N ARG A 590 22.42 22.08 14.01
CA ARG A 590 23.85 21.87 14.26
C ARG A 590 24.12 21.01 15.50
N TRP A 591 25.16 20.19 15.42
CA TRP A 591 25.71 19.51 16.58
C TRP A 591 26.39 20.52 17.50
N VAL A 592 26.23 20.36 18.81
CA VAL A 592 26.96 21.14 19.82
C VAL A 592 28.25 20.41 20.16
N ASP A 593 29.39 21.11 20.07
CA ASP A 593 30.71 20.52 20.35
C ASP A 593 30.97 20.35 21.86
N ASP A 594 30.65 21.36 22.67
CA ASP A 594 30.83 21.32 24.13
C ASP A 594 29.59 20.75 24.84
N VAL A 595 29.52 19.42 24.86
CA VAL A 595 28.42 18.68 25.50
C VAL A 595 28.56 18.64 27.04
N GLN A 596 29.78 18.73 27.57
CA GLN A 596 30.02 18.52 29.01
C GLN A 596 29.60 19.71 29.87
N ASN A 597 29.72 20.93 29.35
CA ASN A 597 29.33 22.15 30.07
C ASN A 597 27.93 22.64 29.71
N PHE A 598 27.15 21.84 28.98
CA PHE A 598 25.83 22.26 28.53
C PHE A 598 24.80 22.19 29.66
N ASP A 599 24.28 23.36 30.06
CA ASP A 599 23.21 23.45 31.03
C ASP A 599 21.85 23.67 30.34
N PHE A 600 21.05 22.60 30.28
CA PHE A 600 19.72 22.66 29.71
C PHE A 600 18.67 23.25 30.67
N THR A 601 18.96 23.39 31.97
CA THR A 601 17.98 23.81 32.98
C THR A 601 17.67 25.31 32.94
N THR A 602 18.61 26.10 32.42
CA THR A 602 18.50 27.56 32.28
C THR A 602 17.76 28.00 31.00
N ILE A 603 17.45 27.07 30.11
CA ILE A 603 16.80 27.37 28.83
C ILE A 603 15.31 27.65 29.05
N ALA A 604 14.86 28.84 28.67
CA ALA A 604 13.46 29.20 28.71
C ALA A 604 12.59 28.32 27.79
N LEU A 605 11.34 28.08 28.17
CA LEU A 605 10.41 27.23 27.40
C LEU A 605 10.01 27.85 26.05
N ASP A 606 10.12 29.18 25.93
CA ASP A 606 9.84 30.01 24.76
C ASP A 606 11.12 30.49 24.05
N SER A 607 12.29 29.96 24.43
CA SER A 607 13.56 30.26 23.79
C SER A 607 13.48 30.08 22.27
N PRO A 608 14.02 31.00 21.46
CA PRO A 608 14.07 30.85 20.00
C PRO A 608 15.02 29.73 19.56
N THR A 609 15.87 29.24 20.47
CA THR A 609 16.76 28.10 20.25
C THR A 609 16.30 26.92 21.10
N GLY A 610 16.10 25.77 20.47
CA GLY A 610 15.73 24.50 21.09
C GLY A 610 16.81 23.44 20.91
N TYR A 611 16.68 22.35 21.69
CA TYR A 611 17.67 21.27 21.74
C TYR A 611 17.01 19.89 21.87
N ILE A 612 17.62 18.89 21.24
CA ILE A 612 17.35 17.46 21.46
C ILE A 612 18.63 16.82 21.96
N LEU A 613 18.55 16.07 23.04
CA LEU A 613 19.70 15.51 23.73
C LEU A 613 19.66 13.97 23.70
N GLU A 614 20.83 13.36 23.57
CA GLU A 614 21.06 11.94 23.85
C GLU A 614 21.60 11.80 25.28
N VAL A 615 20.86 11.16 26.16
CA VAL A 615 21.20 11.10 27.58
C VAL A 615 21.09 9.70 28.16
N ASP A 616 21.93 9.42 29.16
CA ASP A 616 21.72 8.32 30.08
C ASP A 616 20.93 8.84 31.28
N LEU A 617 19.79 8.23 31.55
CA LEU A 617 18.88 8.58 32.65
C LEU A 617 18.87 7.47 33.69
N GLU A 618 18.91 7.88 34.95
CA GLU A 618 18.64 7.04 36.12
C GLU A 618 17.25 7.39 36.69
N TYR A 619 16.48 6.34 36.97
CA TYR A 619 15.16 6.38 37.58
C TYR A 619 15.25 5.87 39.03
N PRO A 620 15.41 6.77 40.02
CA PRO A 620 15.59 6.39 41.41
C PRO A 620 14.47 5.49 41.94
N GLN A 621 14.85 4.48 42.73
CA GLN A 621 13.90 3.47 43.25
C GLN A 621 12.77 4.08 44.09
N HIS A 622 13.08 5.09 44.89
CA HIS A 622 12.09 5.75 45.75
C HIS A 622 10.97 6.48 44.98
N LEU A 623 11.15 6.70 43.67
CA LEU A 623 10.12 7.31 42.80
C LEU A 623 9.21 6.27 42.15
N HIS A 624 9.50 4.97 42.27
CA HIS A 624 8.79 3.92 41.55
C HIS A 624 7.33 3.90 41.95
N ASP A 625 7.03 3.82 43.24
CA ASP A 625 5.64 3.78 43.74
C ASP A 625 4.86 5.04 43.34
N THR A 626 5.48 6.22 43.43
CA THR A 626 4.84 7.50 43.09
C THR A 626 4.57 7.64 41.59
N HIS A 627 5.40 7.07 40.73
CA HIS A 627 5.29 7.22 39.28
C HIS A 627 4.76 5.97 38.56
N THR A 628 4.39 4.91 39.27
CA THR A 628 4.00 3.62 38.67
C THR A 628 2.84 3.75 37.67
N ASP A 629 1.91 4.66 37.93
CA ASP A 629 0.74 4.87 37.08
C ASP A 629 1.07 5.52 35.73
N LEU A 630 2.07 6.39 35.69
CA LEU A 630 2.52 7.07 34.46
C LEU A 630 4.04 7.34 34.49
N PRO A 631 4.89 6.32 34.28
CA PRO A 631 6.34 6.48 34.30
C PRO A 631 6.86 7.38 33.18
N PHE A 632 7.88 8.19 33.48
CA PHE A 632 8.55 9.02 32.48
C PHE A 632 9.42 8.22 31.51
N CYS A 633 9.68 8.80 30.33
CA CYS A 633 10.60 8.30 29.30
C CYS A 633 10.26 6.86 28.83
N PRO A 634 9.09 6.64 28.20
CA PRO A 634 8.72 5.30 27.72
C PRO A 634 9.72 4.77 26.68
N THR A 635 9.87 3.44 26.59
CA THR A 635 10.80 2.76 25.69
C THR A 635 10.09 1.72 24.83
N ARG A 636 10.51 1.56 23.57
CA ARG A 636 10.00 0.50 22.69
C ARG A 636 10.72 -0.82 22.97
N GLU A 637 10.01 -1.77 23.56
CA GLU A 637 10.55 -3.07 23.97
C GLU A 637 9.48 -4.16 23.91
N LYS A 638 9.90 -5.42 23.83
CA LYS A 638 9.00 -6.58 23.90
C LYS A 638 8.46 -6.76 25.31
N PRO A 639 7.14 -6.71 25.53
CA PRO A 639 6.55 -7.10 26.81
C PRO A 639 6.90 -8.56 27.15
N PRO A 640 7.01 -8.92 28.44
CA PRO A 640 7.23 -10.31 28.85
C PRO A 640 6.18 -11.25 28.23
N GLY A 641 6.65 -12.31 27.56
CA GLY A 641 5.78 -13.31 26.92
C GLY A 641 5.11 -12.87 25.61
N LYS A 642 5.48 -11.71 25.05
CA LYS A 642 5.00 -11.25 23.72
C LYS A 642 6.13 -11.20 22.71
N ARG A 643 5.77 -11.41 21.42
CA ARG A 643 6.73 -11.44 20.31
C ARG A 643 7.02 -10.06 19.73
N ASP A 644 6.08 -9.13 19.86
CA ASP A 644 6.11 -7.80 19.25
C ASP A 644 6.56 -6.71 20.23
N ASP A 645 7.30 -5.72 19.71
CA ASP A 645 7.68 -4.54 20.46
C ASP A 645 6.46 -3.64 20.72
N LYS A 646 6.38 -3.09 21.94
CA LYS A 646 5.38 -2.08 22.31
C LYS A 646 6.07 -0.90 22.98
N LEU A 647 5.44 0.27 22.93
CA LEU A 647 5.88 1.41 23.72
C LEU A 647 5.47 1.18 25.18
N LEU A 648 6.46 0.94 26.04
CA LEU A 648 6.27 0.62 27.45
C LEU A 648 6.63 1.81 28.32
N ALA A 649 5.68 2.29 29.12
CA ALA A 649 5.96 3.13 30.27
C ALA A 649 6.16 2.23 31.49
N THR A 650 7.42 2.05 31.89
CA THR A 650 7.79 1.15 32.98
C THR A 650 8.91 1.73 33.83
N VAL A 651 8.81 1.49 35.13
CA VAL A 651 9.86 1.77 36.14
C VAL A 651 10.85 0.62 36.31
N LEU A 652 10.58 -0.55 35.70
CA LEU A 652 11.41 -1.76 35.86
C LEU A 652 12.86 -1.54 35.41
N ARG A 653 13.09 -0.60 34.48
CA ARG A 653 14.43 -0.18 34.07
C ARG A 653 14.85 1.06 34.85
N MET A 654 15.67 0.85 35.87
CA MET A 654 16.28 1.93 36.66
C MET A 654 17.27 2.77 35.86
N LYS A 655 17.81 2.26 34.75
CA LYS A 655 18.71 3.01 33.86
C LYS A 655 18.21 2.91 32.42
N LYS A 656 18.11 4.05 31.76
CA LYS A 656 17.81 4.19 30.33
C LYS A 656 19.05 4.77 29.68
N TYR A 657 19.62 4.07 28.71
CA TYR A 657 20.85 4.46 28.03
C TYR A 657 20.57 5.04 26.65
N LEU A 658 21.35 6.04 26.24
CA LEU A 658 21.26 6.68 24.92
C LEU A 658 19.84 7.15 24.56
N TYR A 659 19.09 7.63 25.55
CA TYR A 659 17.71 8.06 25.38
C TYR A 659 17.68 9.42 24.66
N VAL A 660 16.98 9.49 23.53
CA VAL A 660 16.83 10.73 22.75
C VAL A 660 15.59 11.48 23.24
N ILE A 661 15.77 12.70 23.76
CA ILE A 661 14.71 13.47 24.40
C ILE A 661 14.80 14.96 24.08
N HIS A 662 13.65 15.60 23.92
CA HIS A 662 13.55 17.05 23.76
C HIS A 662 13.84 17.76 25.10
N TYR A 663 14.55 18.88 25.07
CA TYR A 663 15.00 19.57 26.30
C TYR A 663 13.86 19.91 27.28
N ARG A 664 12.66 20.30 26.79
CA ARG A 664 11.49 20.58 27.65
C ARG A 664 11.03 19.35 28.44
N ASN A 665 11.04 18.17 27.80
CA ASN A 665 10.67 16.92 28.46
C ASN A 665 11.76 16.49 29.45
N LEU A 666 13.03 16.73 29.12
CA LEU A 666 14.15 16.48 30.04
C LEU A 666 14.08 17.38 31.28
N GLN A 667 13.77 18.67 31.11
CA GLN A 667 13.51 19.59 32.23
C GLN A 667 12.38 19.07 33.12
N GLN A 668 11.27 18.59 32.54
CA GLN A 668 10.18 17.98 33.30
C GLN A 668 10.66 16.75 34.08
N CYS A 669 11.41 15.85 33.44
CA CYS A 669 11.97 14.67 34.11
C CYS A 669 12.82 15.06 35.33
N THR A 670 13.70 16.05 35.19
CA THR A 670 14.54 16.52 36.30
C THR A 670 13.77 17.23 37.41
N ARG A 671 12.69 17.95 37.08
CA ARG A 671 11.78 18.53 38.09
C ARG A 671 11.06 17.45 38.92
N HIS A 672 10.83 16.28 38.32
CA HIS A 672 10.31 15.09 38.99
C HIS A 672 11.41 14.15 39.47
N SER A 673 12.60 14.68 39.78
CA SER A 673 13.70 13.98 40.45
C SER A 673 14.36 12.84 39.67
N LEU A 674 14.12 12.71 38.35
CA LEU A 674 14.94 11.82 37.52
C LEU A 674 16.37 12.38 37.42
N ARG A 675 17.37 11.48 37.45
CA ARG A 675 18.79 11.87 37.46
C ARG A 675 19.40 11.65 36.08
N ILE A 676 20.18 12.61 35.62
CA ILE A 676 20.98 12.48 34.40
C ILE A 676 22.34 11.94 34.80
N VAL A 677 22.74 10.85 34.17
CA VAL A 677 24.05 10.22 34.38
C VAL A 677 25.08 10.80 33.42
N LYS A 678 24.70 10.96 32.14
CA LYS A 678 25.60 11.45 31.10
C LYS A 678 24.82 12.06 29.93
N ILE A 679 25.37 13.09 29.30
CA ILE A 679 24.94 13.61 28.01
C ILE A 679 25.96 13.18 26.95
N HIS A 680 25.50 12.59 25.84
CA HIS A 680 26.37 12.07 24.78
C HIS A 680 26.41 12.99 23.56
N ARG A 681 25.25 13.45 23.09
CA ARG A 681 25.11 14.30 21.91
C ARG A 681 23.99 15.31 22.10
N ILE A 682 24.12 16.48 21.47
CA ILE A 682 23.12 17.54 21.51
C ILE A 682 22.94 18.10 20.10
N LEU A 683 21.70 18.07 19.61
CA LEU A 683 21.29 18.73 18.39
C LEU A 683 20.60 20.05 18.73
N GLN A 684 21.21 21.16 18.33
CA GLN A 684 20.64 22.51 18.44
C GLN A 684 19.87 22.87 17.16
N PHE A 685 18.79 23.65 17.31
CA PHE A 685 18.01 24.21 16.20
C PHE A 685 17.29 25.50 16.59
N THR A 686 16.90 26.29 15.60
CA THR A 686 15.98 27.42 15.74
C THR A 686 14.53 26.91 15.74
N GLN A 687 13.72 27.46 16.64
CA GLN A 687 12.31 27.11 16.81
C GLN A 687 11.44 28.36 16.98
N SER A 688 10.17 28.26 16.56
CA SER A 688 9.17 29.31 16.75
C SER A 688 7.77 28.68 16.67
N PRO A 689 6.70 29.34 17.16
CA PRO A 689 5.33 28.81 17.06
C PRO A 689 4.74 29.02 15.65
N TRP A 690 5.48 28.71 14.59
CA TRP A 690 5.14 29.01 13.19
C TRP A 690 3.86 28.33 12.70
N LEU A 691 3.40 27.25 13.35
CA LEU A 691 2.17 26.54 12.98
C LEU A 691 0.93 27.06 13.70
N ARG A 692 1.09 27.89 14.74
CA ARG A 692 0.00 28.37 15.60
C ARG A 692 -1.09 29.06 14.80
N ASP A 693 -0.72 30.00 13.93
CA ASP A 693 -1.67 30.81 13.15
C ASP A 693 -2.56 29.93 12.26
N TYR A 694 -2.00 28.87 11.68
CA TYR A 694 -2.74 27.90 10.86
C TYR A 694 -3.70 27.04 11.70
N ILE A 695 -3.28 26.58 12.89
CA ILE A 695 -4.14 25.81 13.79
C ILE A 695 -5.30 26.68 14.30
N GLU A 696 -5.01 27.93 14.64
CA GLU A 696 -6.02 28.91 15.07
C GLU A 696 -6.98 29.26 13.93
N LEU A 697 -6.48 29.41 12.69
CA LEU A 697 -7.31 29.59 11.50
C LEU A 697 -8.32 28.45 11.35
N ASN A 698 -7.85 27.20 11.37
CA ASN A 698 -8.73 26.03 11.24
C ASN A 698 -9.69 25.90 12.42
N THR A 699 -9.26 26.31 13.62
CA THR A 699 -10.14 26.35 14.80
C THR A 699 -11.25 27.38 14.60
N LYS A 700 -10.94 28.57 14.09
CA LYS A 700 -11.94 29.60 13.75
C LYS A 700 -12.92 29.09 12.69
N PHE A 701 -12.43 28.50 11.61
CA PHE A 701 -13.28 27.91 10.58
C PHE A 701 -14.18 26.82 11.15
N ARG A 702 -13.66 25.95 12.01
CA ARG A 702 -14.44 24.92 12.70
C ARG A 702 -15.52 25.50 13.61
N THR A 703 -15.26 26.62 14.28
CA THR A 703 -16.26 27.32 15.11
C THR A 703 -17.36 27.97 14.25
N LEU A 704 -17.01 28.50 13.08
CA LEU A 704 -17.95 29.15 12.15
C LEU A 704 -18.73 28.15 11.27
N ALA A 705 -18.23 26.92 11.14
CA ALA A 705 -18.82 25.86 10.34
C ALA A 705 -20.25 25.55 10.78
N LYS A 706 -21.18 25.56 9.80
CA LYS A 706 -22.61 25.37 10.06
C LYS A 706 -23.05 23.91 9.98
N ASN A 707 -22.29 23.07 9.31
CA ASN A 707 -22.55 21.65 9.14
C ASN A 707 -21.40 20.80 9.72
N ASP A 708 -21.67 19.52 9.98
CA ASP A 708 -20.68 18.62 10.58
C ASP A 708 -19.58 18.21 9.61
N PHE A 709 -19.84 18.26 8.30
CA PHE A 709 -18.84 18.04 7.27
C PHE A 709 -17.67 19.02 7.39
N GLU A 710 -17.96 20.32 7.35
CA GLU A 710 -16.96 21.38 7.48
C GLU A 710 -16.21 21.28 8.81
N LYS A 711 -16.93 21.02 9.91
CA LYS A 711 -16.31 20.83 11.23
C LYS A 711 -15.30 19.68 11.23
N ASN A 712 -15.65 18.56 10.60
CA ASN A 712 -14.80 17.39 10.49
C ASN A 712 -13.62 17.64 9.53
N LEU A 713 -13.84 18.35 8.43
CA LEU A 713 -12.80 18.76 7.50
C LEU A 713 -11.72 19.59 8.21
N TYR A 714 -12.10 20.68 8.88
CA TYR A 714 -11.11 21.54 9.57
C TYR A 714 -10.39 20.83 10.71
N LYS A 715 -11.06 19.88 11.39
CA LYS A 715 -10.40 18.99 12.36
C LYS A 715 -9.35 18.11 11.68
N LEU A 716 -9.70 17.49 10.56
CA LEU A 716 -8.80 16.62 9.81
C LEU A 716 -7.63 17.40 9.21
N MET A 717 -7.83 18.64 8.77
CA MET A 717 -6.79 19.54 8.29
C MET A 717 -5.70 19.81 9.34
N ASN A 718 -6.02 19.81 10.64
CA ASN A 718 -4.99 19.90 11.68
C ASN A 718 -4.23 18.58 11.81
N ASN A 719 -4.95 17.46 11.95
CA ASN A 719 -4.35 16.14 12.17
C ASN A 719 -3.47 15.68 11.00
N ALA A 720 -3.87 16.03 9.77
CA ALA A 720 -3.16 15.66 8.55
C ALA A 720 -1.78 16.34 8.43
N VAL A 721 -1.59 17.54 8.98
CA VAL A 721 -0.26 18.20 9.02
C VAL A 721 0.69 17.33 9.83
N PHE A 722 0.31 16.95 11.05
CA PHE A 722 1.13 16.10 11.91
C PHE A 722 1.51 14.80 11.21
N GLY A 723 0.51 14.06 10.71
CA GLY A 723 0.74 12.79 10.01
C GLY A 723 1.67 12.95 8.80
N LYS A 724 1.52 14.02 8.02
CA LYS A 724 2.38 14.26 6.84
C LYS A 724 3.81 14.67 7.21
N THR A 725 4.01 15.33 8.35
CA THR A 725 5.36 15.67 8.84
C THR A 725 6.11 14.48 9.48
N MET A 726 5.38 13.43 9.88
CA MET A 726 5.93 12.21 10.49
C MET A 726 5.87 10.98 9.57
N GLU A 727 5.59 11.19 8.28
CA GLU A 727 5.47 10.10 7.30
C GLU A 727 6.81 9.38 7.11
N ASN A 728 6.81 8.05 7.31
CA ASN A 728 7.97 7.22 7.00
C ASN A 728 8.03 6.94 5.49
N VAL A 729 9.05 7.48 4.83
CA VAL A 729 9.23 7.28 3.39
C VAL A 729 10.02 6.03 3.02
N ARG A 730 10.63 5.33 4.00
CA ARG A 730 11.43 4.11 3.75
C ARG A 730 10.59 2.92 3.28
N ASP A 731 9.30 2.91 3.62
CA ASP A 731 8.38 1.80 3.29
C ASP A 731 7.77 1.94 1.88
N ARG A 732 8.13 2.97 1.12
CA ARG A 732 7.62 3.18 -0.25
C ARG A 732 8.29 2.24 -1.23
N VAL A 733 7.49 1.68 -2.14
CA VAL A 733 7.93 0.77 -3.20
C VAL A 733 7.56 1.36 -4.56
N ASP A 734 8.49 1.35 -5.49
CA ASP A 734 8.23 1.70 -6.89
C ASP A 734 7.71 0.46 -7.64
N LEU A 735 6.54 0.57 -8.27
CA LEU A 735 5.98 -0.46 -9.17
C LEU A 735 5.81 0.12 -10.57
N ALA A 736 6.23 -0.62 -11.59
CA ALA A 736 6.06 -0.26 -12.99
C ALA A 736 5.34 -1.39 -13.75
N PHE A 737 4.45 -1.03 -14.68
CA PHE A 737 3.91 -1.99 -15.63
C PHE A 737 4.97 -2.29 -16.71
N PRO A 738 5.24 -3.56 -17.04
CA PRO A 738 6.13 -3.88 -18.15
C PRO A 738 5.48 -3.40 -19.47
N GLN A 739 6.07 -2.39 -20.11
CA GLN A 739 5.71 -2.01 -21.48
C GLN A 739 6.33 -3.03 -22.45
N VAL A 740 5.49 -3.81 -23.13
CA VAL A 740 5.94 -4.72 -24.19
C VAL A 740 6.42 -3.89 -25.39
N VAL A 741 7.73 -3.70 -25.50
CA VAL A 741 8.34 -3.17 -26.72
C VAL A 741 8.45 -4.32 -27.72
N ALA A 742 7.51 -4.39 -28.67
CA ALA A 742 7.63 -5.29 -29.81
C ALA A 742 8.82 -4.87 -30.68
N MET A 743 9.95 -5.57 -30.59
CA MET A 743 11.01 -5.47 -31.59
C MET A 743 10.75 -6.44 -32.75
N PRO A 744 10.78 -5.98 -34.02
CA PRO A 744 10.60 -6.84 -35.17
C PRO A 744 11.93 -7.51 -35.57
N LYS A 745 11.87 -8.83 -35.81
CA LYS A 745 12.77 -9.70 -36.60
C LYS A 745 13.48 -10.80 -35.78
N CYS A 746 12.94 -12.03 -35.86
CA CYS A 746 13.61 -13.15 -36.54
C CYS A 746 12.68 -14.37 -36.58
N LYS A 747 12.13 -14.65 -37.77
CA LYS A 747 11.41 -15.89 -38.09
C LYS A 747 12.44 -17.02 -38.25
N GLY A 748 12.22 -18.19 -37.65
CA GLY A 748 13.04 -19.36 -38.02
C GLY A 748 12.84 -20.66 -37.24
N CYS A 749 12.84 -20.65 -35.91
CA CYS A 749 13.01 -21.91 -35.15
C CYS A 749 11.91 -22.26 -34.14
N PHE A 750 10.81 -21.50 -34.07
CA PHE A 750 9.75 -21.73 -33.09
C PHE A 750 8.67 -22.76 -33.49
N ALA A 751 8.74 -23.36 -34.67
CA ALA A 751 7.61 -24.09 -35.25
C ALA A 751 7.43 -25.56 -34.78
N VAL A 752 8.42 -26.20 -34.15
CA VAL A 752 8.38 -27.66 -33.89
C VAL A 752 8.09 -28.04 -32.43
N ILE A 753 8.40 -27.17 -31.45
CA ILE A 753 8.12 -27.46 -30.03
C ILE A 753 6.70 -27.04 -29.61
N ILE A 754 6.09 -26.09 -30.32
CA ILE A 754 4.73 -25.58 -30.04
C ILE A 754 3.65 -26.66 -30.26
N LEU A 755 3.87 -27.65 -31.12
CA LEU A 755 2.85 -28.64 -31.49
C LEU A 755 2.62 -29.73 -30.43
N HIS A 756 3.65 -30.14 -29.66
CA HIS A 756 3.50 -31.12 -28.59
C HIS A 756 3.06 -30.50 -27.26
N PHE A 757 3.47 -29.27 -26.96
CA PHE A 757 3.05 -28.56 -25.74
C PHE A 757 1.62 -28.01 -25.84
N ARG A 758 1.16 -27.56 -27.02
CA ARG A 758 -0.24 -27.16 -27.23
C ARG A 758 -1.23 -28.30 -26.99
N GLN A 759 -0.87 -29.55 -27.26
CA GLN A 759 -1.79 -30.69 -27.08
C GLN A 759 -1.93 -31.15 -25.63
N LEU A 760 -0.92 -30.91 -24.77
CA LEU A 760 -1.00 -31.24 -23.34
C LEU A 760 -1.68 -30.11 -22.56
N VAL A 761 -1.34 -28.84 -22.87
CA VAL A 761 -1.92 -27.66 -22.20
C VAL A 761 -3.38 -27.44 -22.60
N ALA A 762 -3.77 -27.69 -23.85
CA ALA A 762 -5.18 -27.62 -24.28
C ALA A 762 -6.07 -28.74 -23.72
N ARG A 763 -5.52 -29.71 -22.97
CA ARG A 763 -6.29 -30.77 -22.28
C ARG A 763 -6.43 -30.55 -20.77
N VAL A 764 -5.64 -29.67 -20.16
CA VAL A 764 -5.67 -29.38 -18.72
C VAL A 764 -6.22 -27.98 -18.43
N LEU A 765 -6.23 -27.07 -19.41
CA LEU A 765 -6.87 -25.76 -19.32
C LEU A 765 -8.06 -25.70 -20.28
N SER A 766 -9.20 -26.24 -19.88
CA SER A 766 -10.47 -25.78 -20.42
C SER A 766 -10.98 -24.63 -19.54
N TYR A 767 -10.92 -23.41 -20.10
CA TYR A 767 -11.64 -22.19 -19.71
C TYR A 767 -11.68 -21.95 -18.19
N GLU A 768 -10.75 -21.24 -17.55
CA GLU A 768 -10.88 -19.78 -17.36
C GLU A 768 -9.59 -19.12 -16.79
N MET A 769 -8.48 -19.84 -16.59
CA MET A 769 -7.31 -19.32 -15.85
C MET A 769 -6.10 -18.89 -16.72
N ALA A 770 -6.28 -18.66 -18.02
CA ALA A 770 -5.17 -18.32 -18.92
C ALA A 770 -4.64 -16.87 -18.79
N ASP A 771 -5.35 -15.98 -18.09
CA ASP A 771 -5.06 -14.54 -18.11
C ASP A 771 -4.23 -14.00 -16.93
N ILE A 772 -3.78 -14.85 -15.99
CA ILE A 772 -3.06 -14.40 -14.78
C ILE A 772 -1.59 -14.90 -14.72
N LEU A 773 -1.22 -16.00 -15.38
CA LEU A 773 0.15 -16.54 -15.34
C LEU A 773 0.72 -16.79 -16.74
N ASN A 774 1.57 -15.88 -17.20
CA ASN A 774 2.40 -16.07 -18.39
C ASN A 774 3.71 -16.78 -18.01
N ILE A 775 3.73 -18.12 -18.02
CA ILE A 775 4.94 -18.91 -17.77
C ILE A 775 5.71 -19.07 -19.09
N VAL A 776 6.64 -18.14 -19.36
CA VAL A 776 7.58 -18.21 -20.50
C VAL A 776 9.02 -18.51 -20.04
N GLY A 777 9.22 -18.81 -18.75
CA GLY A 777 10.53 -19.18 -18.20
C GLY A 777 10.81 -20.67 -18.36
N GLU A 778 12.06 -21.03 -18.68
CA GLU A 778 12.51 -22.42 -18.62
C GLU A 778 12.42 -22.96 -17.17
N PRO A 779 11.95 -24.20 -16.97
CA PRO A 779 11.94 -24.82 -15.65
C PRO A 779 13.37 -25.11 -15.18
N ILE A 780 13.67 -24.75 -13.92
CA ILE A 780 14.94 -25.08 -13.25
C ILE A 780 14.76 -26.41 -12.53
N PHE A 781 15.67 -27.36 -12.75
CA PHE A 781 15.71 -28.66 -12.07
C PHE A 781 16.77 -28.63 -10.95
N ASP A 782 16.40 -29.06 -9.73
CA ASP A 782 17.30 -29.17 -8.56
C ASP A 782 17.88 -30.60 -8.51
N ASP A 783 19.16 -30.74 -8.89
CA ASP A 783 19.86 -32.02 -8.97
C ASP A 783 20.53 -32.44 -7.64
N ARG A 784 20.29 -31.73 -6.53
CA ARG A 784 20.94 -32.00 -5.22
C ARG A 784 20.31 -33.15 -4.45
N ILE A 785 19.19 -33.70 -4.92
CA ILE A 785 18.53 -34.82 -4.26
C ILE A 785 19.31 -36.10 -4.57
N VAL A 786 20.10 -36.57 -3.61
CA VAL A 786 20.96 -37.76 -3.77
C VAL A 786 20.13 -39.04 -3.74
N LYS A 787 19.08 -39.08 -2.91
CA LYS A 787 18.19 -40.24 -2.80
C LYS A 787 16.85 -39.85 -2.21
N PHE A 788 15.81 -40.58 -2.59
CA PHE A 788 14.51 -40.53 -1.94
C PHE A 788 14.26 -41.79 -1.12
N GLU A 789 13.70 -41.64 0.08
CA GLU A 789 13.30 -42.76 0.93
C GLU A 789 11.86 -42.59 1.42
N ILE A 790 11.08 -43.67 1.38
CA ILE A 790 9.68 -43.66 1.79
C ILE A 790 9.58 -44.17 3.23
N HIS A 791 8.95 -43.39 4.10
CA HIS A 791 8.75 -43.70 5.52
C HIS A 791 7.26 -43.76 5.86
N THR A 792 6.87 -44.74 6.68
CA THR A 792 5.46 -44.97 7.04
C THR A 792 5.18 -44.54 8.49
N TYR A 793 4.10 -43.78 8.68
CA TYR A 793 3.68 -43.18 9.94
C TYR A 793 2.26 -43.63 10.31
N ASN A 794 2.02 -43.82 11.61
CA ASN A 794 0.74 -44.25 12.18
C ASN A 794 0.10 -43.11 13.00
N PRO A 795 -1.24 -43.03 13.07
CA PRO A 795 -1.95 -42.04 13.89
C PRO A 795 -1.78 -42.27 15.40
N TYR A 796 -1.92 -41.21 16.21
CA TYR A 796 -1.55 -41.21 17.63
C TYR A 796 -2.59 -41.84 18.60
N ALA A 797 -3.81 -42.21 18.17
CA ALA A 797 -4.75 -42.94 19.05
C ALA A 797 -5.86 -43.69 18.28
N ASN A 798 -6.17 -44.91 18.75
CA ASN A 798 -7.25 -45.85 18.43
C ASN A 798 -7.44 -46.37 16.98
N THR A 799 -7.75 -47.66 16.88
CA THR A 799 -7.96 -48.44 15.63
C THR A 799 -9.39 -48.39 15.10
N THR A 800 -10.23 -47.53 15.66
CA THR A 800 -11.65 -47.36 15.31
C THR A 800 -11.97 -45.87 15.29
N PHE A 801 -12.43 -45.37 14.15
CA PHE A 801 -12.75 -43.96 13.91
C PHE A 801 -14.27 -43.80 13.77
N GLY A 802 -14.85 -42.88 14.53
CA GLY A 802 -16.24 -42.46 14.45
C GLY A 802 -16.45 -41.22 13.57
N HIS A 803 -17.70 -40.79 13.42
CA HIS A 803 -18.02 -39.54 12.74
C HIS A 803 -17.47 -38.33 13.51
N SER A 804 -16.78 -37.44 12.79
CA SER A 804 -16.19 -36.19 13.30
C SER A 804 -14.97 -36.36 14.23
N ASP A 805 -14.34 -37.54 14.25
CA ASP A 805 -13.10 -37.76 14.98
C ASP A 805 -11.90 -37.10 14.28
N GLU A 806 -11.04 -36.45 15.06
CA GLU A 806 -9.81 -35.85 14.56
C GLU A 806 -8.66 -36.87 14.54
N ILE A 807 -8.08 -37.12 13.36
CA ILE A 807 -6.96 -38.06 13.19
C ILE A 807 -5.65 -37.29 13.05
N ARG A 808 -4.75 -37.44 14.03
CA ARG A 808 -3.41 -36.82 14.00
C ARG A 808 -2.32 -37.84 13.73
N ILE A 809 -1.57 -37.64 12.65
CA ILE A 809 -0.40 -38.46 12.28
C ILE A 809 0.88 -37.61 12.44
N PRO A 810 1.61 -37.73 13.56
CA PRO A 810 2.83 -36.98 13.74
C PRO A 810 3.97 -37.57 12.90
N ILE A 811 4.49 -36.79 11.95
CA ILE A 811 5.70 -37.12 11.20
C ILE A 811 6.91 -36.63 12.01
N GLN A 812 7.49 -37.52 12.82
CA GLN A 812 8.65 -37.18 13.65
C GLN A 812 9.95 -37.44 12.88
N GLN A 813 10.61 -36.38 12.39
CA GLN A 813 12.05 -36.33 12.06
C GLN A 813 12.45 -34.90 11.67
N GLN A 814 13.44 -34.31 12.35
CA GLN A 814 13.79 -32.87 12.23
C GLN A 814 14.75 -32.54 11.07
N ASP A 815 15.35 -33.53 10.42
CA ASP A 815 16.50 -33.31 9.51
C ASP A 815 16.26 -33.73 8.04
N LEU A 816 15.01 -34.05 7.65
CA LEU A 816 14.65 -34.46 6.29
C LEU A 816 13.49 -33.64 5.75
N TYR A 817 13.58 -33.15 4.51
CA TYR A 817 12.45 -32.48 3.87
C TYR A 817 11.48 -33.53 3.34
N THR A 818 10.25 -33.48 3.82
CA THR A 818 9.12 -34.22 3.29
C THR A 818 8.74 -33.65 1.92
N LEU A 819 8.39 -34.51 0.96
CA LEU A 819 7.68 -34.12 -0.26
C LEU A 819 6.21 -34.48 -0.10
N PRO A 820 5.36 -33.54 0.33
CA PRO A 820 3.93 -33.79 0.43
C PRO A 820 3.35 -34.27 -0.89
N CYS A 821 3.83 -33.74 -2.03
CA CYS A 821 3.42 -34.09 -3.40
C CYS A 821 3.67 -35.55 -3.82
N GLU A 822 4.51 -36.29 -3.08
CA GLU A 822 4.79 -37.72 -3.32
C GLU A 822 4.51 -38.58 -2.08
N SER A 823 3.67 -38.07 -1.18
CA SER A 823 3.22 -38.81 0.01
C SER A 823 1.92 -39.54 -0.28
N PHE A 824 1.68 -40.67 0.39
CA PHE A 824 0.52 -41.51 0.21
C PHE A 824 -0.22 -41.71 1.52
N LEU A 825 -1.51 -41.40 1.57
CA LEU A 825 -2.36 -41.86 2.67
C LEU A 825 -2.99 -43.20 2.28
N TYR A 826 -2.58 -44.25 2.98
CA TYR A 826 -3.08 -45.60 2.82
C TYR A 826 -4.27 -45.85 3.75
N ILE A 827 -5.39 -46.23 3.16
CA ILE A 827 -6.62 -46.52 3.88
C ILE A 827 -7.02 -47.97 3.58
N LYS A 828 -7.02 -48.82 4.61
CA LYS A 828 -7.46 -50.20 4.48
C LYS A 828 -8.66 -50.45 5.36
N GLY A 829 -9.77 -50.93 4.81
CA GLY A 829 -10.96 -51.19 5.61
C GLY A 829 -11.88 -52.26 5.06
N ARG A 830 -12.89 -52.59 5.84
CA ARG A 830 -14.00 -53.46 5.44
C ARG A 830 -15.28 -52.65 5.40
N LEU A 831 -15.94 -52.60 4.24
CA LEU A 831 -17.22 -51.93 4.07
C LEU A 831 -18.36 -52.94 4.31
N THR A 832 -19.32 -52.60 5.17
CA THR A 832 -20.52 -53.43 5.42
C THR A 832 -21.79 -52.64 5.14
N VAL A 833 -22.57 -53.06 4.13
CA VAL A 833 -23.81 -52.39 3.70
C VAL A 833 -24.99 -52.86 4.58
N LYS A 834 -25.68 -51.94 5.25
CA LYS A 834 -26.89 -52.24 6.04
C LYS A 834 -28.14 -52.06 5.16
N LYS A 835 -28.58 -53.17 4.53
CA LYS A 835 -29.78 -53.39 3.69
C LYS A 835 -29.50 -53.51 2.19
N LYS A 836 -29.85 -54.69 1.64
CA LYS A 836 -30.02 -54.95 0.21
C LYS A 836 -31.48 -54.70 -0.11
N ASP A 837 -31.77 -53.68 -0.91
CA ASP A 837 -32.92 -53.69 -1.82
C ASP A 837 -32.42 -53.25 -3.20
N ASP A 838 -32.71 -54.13 -4.17
CA ASP A 838 -32.51 -54.05 -5.62
C ASP A 838 -31.09 -54.11 -6.25
N GLU A 839 -31.07 -54.85 -7.36
CA GLU A 839 -29.97 -55.51 -8.07
C GLU A 839 -28.96 -54.58 -8.78
N THR A 840 -28.48 -53.53 -8.10
CA THR A 840 -27.36 -52.72 -8.62
C THR A 840 -26.12 -52.89 -7.75
N PRO A 841 -24.95 -53.27 -8.33
CA PRO A 841 -23.71 -53.34 -7.57
C PRO A 841 -23.34 -51.94 -7.07
N THR A 842 -23.23 -51.77 -5.75
CA THR A 842 -22.78 -50.51 -5.15
C THR A 842 -21.37 -50.21 -5.62
N THR A 843 -21.15 -49.12 -6.37
CA THR A 843 -19.82 -48.76 -6.88
C THR A 843 -19.27 -47.56 -6.13
N LEU A 844 -17.96 -47.57 -5.86
CA LEU A 844 -17.27 -46.41 -5.30
C LEU A 844 -16.97 -45.43 -6.44
N GLY A 845 -17.46 -44.20 -6.32
CA GLY A 845 -17.19 -43.15 -7.29
C GLY A 845 -15.72 -42.71 -7.29
N ASN A 846 -15.29 -42.06 -8.37
CA ASN A 846 -13.97 -41.45 -8.46
C ASN A 846 -13.74 -40.47 -7.29
N ASN A 847 -12.59 -40.58 -6.64
CA ASN A 847 -12.17 -39.71 -5.54
C ASN A 847 -12.98 -39.85 -4.23
N CYS A 848 -13.62 -41.00 -3.98
CA CYS A 848 -14.44 -41.25 -2.78
C CYS A 848 -13.72 -40.97 -1.43
N ILE A 849 -12.40 -41.11 -1.38
CA ILE A 849 -11.57 -40.83 -0.20
C ILE A 849 -11.60 -39.35 0.18
N ALA A 850 -11.71 -38.48 -0.83
CA ALA A 850 -11.79 -37.03 -0.65
C ALA A 850 -13.06 -36.63 0.14
N PHE A 851 -14.10 -37.46 0.12
CA PHE A 851 -15.35 -37.23 0.85
C PHE A 851 -15.40 -37.93 2.21
N MET A 852 -14.35 -38.66 2.61
CA MET A 852 -14.28 -39.30 3.93
C MET A 852 -13.82 -38.36 5.04
N PHE A 853 -13.18 -37.24 4.69
CA PHE A 853 -12.65 -36.25 5.62
C PHE A 853 -13.30 -34.90 5.33
N ASP A 854 -13.84 -34.24 6.36
CA ASP A 854 -14.36 -32.87 6.23
C ASP A 854 -13.21 -31.86 6.07
N GLU A 855 -12.05 -32.18 6.65
CA GLU A 855 -10.86 -31.35 6.61
C GLU A 855 -9.56 -32.18 6.72
N ILE A 856 -8.54 -31.80 5.95
CA ILE A 856 -7.18 -32.34 6.07
C ILE A 856 -6.19 -31.17 6.15
N ARG A 857 -5.44 -31.09 7.26
CA ARG A 857 -4.44 -30.04 7.49
C ARG A 857 -3.03 -30.61 7.45
N TYR A 858 -2.10 -29.85 6.86
CA TYR A 858 -0.67 -30.12 6.96
C TYR A 858 0.03 -29.00 7.73
N GLU A 859 0.50 -29.34 8.93
CA GLU A 859 1.18 -28.40 9.83
C GLU A 859 2.68 -28.71 9.90
N LEU A 860 3.51 -27.67 9.80
CA LEU A 860 4.95 -27.75 10.01
C LEU A 860 5.34 -26.81 11.16
N ASN A 861 5.93 -27.34 12.23
CA ASN A 861 6.30 -26.57 13.43
C ASN A 861 5.13 -25.75 14.05
N SER A 862 3.92 -26.33 14.07
CA SER A 862 2.70 -25.67 14.56
C SER A 862 2.31 -24.41 13.78
N VAL A 863 2.87 -24.24 12.58
CA VAL A 863 2.41 -23.28 11.57
C VAL A 863 1.69 -24.10 10.50
N GLU A 864 0.43 -23.75 10.28
CA GLU A 864 -0.38 -24.37 9.25
C GLU A 864 0.14 -23.93 7.88
N MET A 865 0.63 -24.91 7.11
CA MET A 865 1.23 -24.62 5.80
C MET A 865 0.19 -24.63 4.69
N LEU A 866 -0.97 -25.27 4.91
CA LEU A 866 -2.06 -25.38 3.95
C LEU A 866 -3.39 -25.70 4.68
N GLU A 867 -4.39 -24.83 4.49
CA GLU A 867 -5.80 -25.06 4.83
C GLU A 867 -6.59 -25.20 3.52
N ARG A 868 -7.22 -26.35 3.25
CA ARG A 868 -8.17 -26.52 2.13
C ARG A 868 -9.26 -27.55 2.45
N ARG A 869 -10.52 -27.12 2.35
CA ARG A 869 -11.70 -28.01 2.19
C ARG A 869 -11.75 -28.54 0.75
N ILE A 870 -10.98 -29.60 0.47
CA ILE A 870 -11.06 -30.58 -0.64
C ILE A 870 -11.96 -30.16 -1.84
N LEU A 871 -11.44 -29.85 -3.03
CA LEU A 871 -10.93 -30.82 -4.03
C LEU A 871 -9.81 -30.23 -4.92
N PHE A 872 -8.93 -31.14 -5.36
CA PHE A 872 -7.74 -30.99 -6.22
C PHE A 872 -6.45 -30.48 -5.53
N SER A 873 -5.62 -31.49 -5.24
CA SER A 873 -4.19 -31.47 -4.86
C SER A 873 -3.81 -30.84 -3.51
N CYS A 874 -4.28 -31.43 -2.41
CA CYS A 874 -3.29 -31.71 -1.36
C CYS A 874 -2.23 -32.60 -2.02
N GLY A 875 -0.95 -32.25 -1.95
CA GLY A 875 0.10 -33.04 -2.64
C GLY A 875 0.09 -34.53 -2.30
N ILE A 876 -0.63 -34.95 -1.27
CA ILE A 876 -0.69 -36.32 -0.78
C ILE A 876 -1.63 -37.14 -1.69
N HIS A 877 -1.08 -38.14 -2.36
CA HIS A 877 -1.84 -39.16 -3.08
C HIS A 877 -2.60 -40.07 -2.10
N PHE A 878 -3.72 -40.65 -2.51
CA PHE A 878 -4.49 -41.58 -1.68
C PHE A 878 -4.46 -42.96 -2.30
N CYS A 879 -4.29 -43.99 -1.48
CA CYS A 879 -4.30 -45.38 -1.91
C CYS A 879 -5.20 -46.19 -0.97
N MET A 880 -6.14 -46.96 -1.52
CA MET A 880 -7.16 -47.63 -0.73
C MET A 880 -7.26 -49.11 -1.08
N GLU A 881 -7.37 -49.94 -0.05
CA GLU A 881 -7.59 -51.38 -0.16
C GLU A 881 -8.83 -51.77 0.66
N ILE A 882 -9.88 -52.21 -0.02
CA ILE A 882 -11.12 -52.65 0.63
C ILE A 882 -11.20 -54.17 0.57
N LEU A 883 -11.23 -54.81 1.73
CA LEU A 883 -11.40 -56.26 1.82
C LEU A 883 -12.90 -56.59 1.65
N ASN A 884 -13.25 -57.31 0.57
CA ASN A 884 -14.58 -57.80 0.14
C ASN A 884 -15.30 -57.03 -0.99
N PHE A 885 -14.59 -56.29 -1.83
CA PHE A 885 -15.17 -55.72 -3.06
C PHE A 885 -14.33 -56.14 -4.27
N GLU A 886 -14.91 -56.81 -5.28
CA GLU A 886 -14.26 -57.04 -6.56
C GLU A 886 -14.29 -55.74 -7.37
N MET A 887 -13.17 -55.01 -7.38
CA MET A 887 -12.99 -53.87 -8.29
C MET A 887 -12.71 -54.37 -9.71
N SER A 888 -13.66 -54.15 -10.62
CA SER A 888 -13.42 -54.28 -12.06
C SER A 888 -12.91 -52.93 -12.61
N LEU A 889 -11.73 -52.98 -13.23
CA LEU A 889 -11.02 -51.92 -13.98
C LEU A 889 -10.49 -50.69 -13.21
N LEU A 890 -9.20 -50.76 -12.88
CA LEU A 890 -8.29 -49.62 -12.83
C LEU A 890 -7.61 -49.50 -14.21
N GLU A 891 -8.27 -48.88 -15.20
CA GLU A 891 -7.62 -48.50 -16.46
C GLU A 891 -7.11 -47.06 -16.37
N ILE A 892 -5.82 -46.96 -16.06
CA ILE A 892 -4.96 -45.84 -16.42
C ILE A 892 -5.02 -45.72 -17.95
N ILE A 893 -5.39 -44.57 -18.54
CA ILE A 893 -4.89 -44.13 -19.87
C ILE A 893 -5.37 -42.70 -20.18
N GLY A 894 -4.44 -41.87 -20.66
CA GLY A 894 -4.81 -40.70 -21.45
C GLY A 894 -5.38 -41.10 -22.80
N LYS A 895 -6.66 -40.81 -23.07
CA LYS A 895 -7.20 -40.39 -24.39
C LYS A 895 -8.68 -39.97 -24.25
N LYS A 896 -9.02 -38.90 -24.96
CA LYS A 896 -10.34 -38.25 -25.13
C LYS A 896 -11.53 -39.23 -25.25
N TYR A 897 -12.67 -38.86 -24.63
CA TYR A 897 -13.99 -38.81 -25.27
C TYR A 897 -14.85 -37.65 -24.73
N LYS A 898 -15.90 -37.33 -25.49
CA LYS A 898 -16.76 -36.13 -25.51
C LYS A 898 -18.01 -36.30 -24.61
N LEU A 899 -18.44 -35.20 -24.00
CA LEU A 899 -19.82 -34.80 -23.60
C LEU A 899 -20.68 -35.76 -22.76
N GLY A 900 -21.04 -35.26 -21.57
CA GLY A 900 -22.37 -35.43 -20.97
C GLY A 900 -22.50 -36.52 -19.91
N TRP A 901 -23.24 -36.17 -18.85
CA TRP A 901 -23.87 -37.01 -17.81
C TRP A 901 -23.06 -37.24 -16.52
N SER A 902 -23.56 -36.63 -15.44
CA SER A 902 -23.34 -37.05 -14.04
C SER A 902 -24.05 -38.38 -13.78
N PRO A 903 -23.45 -39.23 -12.93
CA PRO A 903 -24.23 -39.76 -11.82
C PRO A 903 -23.49 -39.65 -10.48
N VAL A 904 -24.18 -39.06 -9.51
CA VAL A 904 -23.89 -39.14 -8.07
C VAL A 904 -24.33 -40.52 -7.58
N ILE A 905 -23.51 -41.22 -6.80
CA ILE A 905 -23.97 -42.32 -5.94
C ILE A 905 -23.74 -41.90 -4.49
N MET A 906 -24.85 -41.81 -3.74
CA MET A 906 -24.86 -41.67 -2.29
C MET A 906 -24.48 -42.99 -1.62
N LEU A 907 -23.49 -42.97 -0.73
CA LEU A 907 -23.34 -44.03 0.28
C LEU A 907 -24.10 -43.60 1.54
N THR A 908 -25.37 -43.96 1.63
CA THR A 908 -26.14 -43.87 2.87
C THR A 908 -25.98 -45.17 3.67
N GLU A 909 -25.50 -45.03 4.92
CA GLU A 909 -25.45 -46.05 5.99
C GLU A 909 -24.57 -47.30 5.76
N SER A 910 -23.27 -47.16 5.98
CA SER A 910 -22.35 -48.28 6.18
C SER A 910 -21.38 -48.02 7.35
N GLU A 911 -21.22 -49.00 8.25
CA GLU A 911 -20.14 -49.00 9.24
C GLU A 911 -18.86 -49.51 8.58
N ALA A 912 -17.78 -48.74 8.69
CA ALA A 912 -16.46 -49.09 8.14
C ALA A 912 -15.42 -49.18 9.27
N ASN A 913 -14.81 -50.35 9.42
CA ASN A 913 -13.61 -50.48 10.25
C ASN A 913 -12.39 -50.18 9.36
N LEU A 914 -11.72 -49.06 9.64
CA LEU A 914 -10.66 -48.48 8.80
C LEU A 914 -9.33 -48.43 9.54
N LEU A 915 -8.27 -48.85 8.85
CA LEU A 915 -6.88 -48.78 9.26
C LEU A 915 -6.18 -47.75 8.38
N LEU A 916 -5.68 -46.68 9.01
CA LEU A 916 -5.07 -45.53 8.33
C LEU A 916 -3.56 -45.51 8.56
N ARG A 917 -2.78 -45.33 7.48
CA ARG A 917 -1.32 -45.13 7.54
C ARG A 917 -0.87 -44.11 6.51
N MET A 918 0.14 -43.31 6.81
CA MET A 918 0.71 -42.36 5.86
C MET A 918 2.12 -42.78 5.47
N ALA A 919 2.39 -42.98 4.18
CA ALA A 919 3.72 -43.22 3.66
C ALA A 919 4.23 -41.95 2.98
N THR A 920 5.23 -41.29 3.54
CA THR A 920 5.75 -40.00 3.04
C THR A 920 7.10 -40.23 2.40
N LYS A 921 7.34 -39.63 1.23
CA LYS A 921 8.67 -39.64 0.62
C LYS A 921 9.51 -38.49 1.19
N HIS A 922 10.67 -38.84 1.70
CA HIS A 922 11.64 -37.90 2.23
C HIS A 922 12.76 -37.72 1.23
N THR A 923 13.22 -36.48 1.09
CA THR A 923 14.45 -36.15 0.38
C THR A 923 15.60 -36.22 1.37
N LEU A 924 16.53 -37.12 1.07
CA LEU A 924 17.87 -37.04 1.62
C LEU A 924 18.67 -36.14 0.69
N TYR A 925 19.06 -35.00 1.24
CA TYR A 925 19.99 -34.08 0.60
C TYR A 925 21.42 -34.61 0.68
#